data_AF-A0A7K4GXV5-F1
#
_entry.id   AF-A0A7K4GXV5-F1
#
_cell.length_a   1.000
_cell.length_b   1.000
_cell.length_c   1.000
_cell.angle_alpha   90.00
_cell.angle_beta   90.00
_cell.angle_gamma   90.00
#
_symmetry.space_group_name_H-M   'P 1'
#
loop_
_entity.id
_entity.type
_entity.pdbx_description
1 polymer ?
#
loop_
_entity_poly.entity_id
_entity_poly.type
_entity_poly.pdbx_seq_one_letter_code
_entity_poly.pdbx_strand_id
1 'polypeptide(L)'
;MAYKELKYIIENLQERANTLDFNIKNFNIVLFEVLENKGTLFEEFTKDIRLRWEVFEKKNKKRVIKKTFTSFFYENFHDLFSYFIEVFFGFKKNSLNLFNKEKISDEIIFFEYNFLLNLNEEDIFVKISKEFKVEILYGFSLITGYLYFLVRLLGIVIRKTIQKRIFVLLDAVTVKNTDVNKILNFMVIVKDSKDEIFKYYYNMVLYYFLRQIKGIPEEYFDKLLEGREKLYQVALEEYSTSKEKLVDLLYYFYKKCNLLQSFSPLLDFFNFVGARVEDSVFSKLDIIKKEFLINLEYTPEKKDSIIKFFDYIDKKSTLYSTFQANNLPSPKSQLNLFLLYMKYYFGSGLEALEVGDLLFLPTIFKDALDQYNKNVDDVIGTNSIKNIKEFLNCLSALSNTKNINLFFQKIFKKNISQLNYGFFRTFLKSLNSNFSQNIEQENKILSEDPQNAPFTFNIIVDHICRILYVLIDKIFMRSSPGDASKNFIDPRSRYIGKNIALRVLELFVFQDINYSDDVWPDYIISLNRGQLKDKLEKFNVTIPEKQFYTVEELIQIMITYNIHSFSDQPFFEEWLIYEIIIPLNNLIQDIRNAVKDPTNEIEVYEKLSELLLFGIKDEKTIKDFKFICQNFASFWKNIE
;
A
#
# COMPACT_ATOMS: atom_id res chain seq x y z
N MET A 1 -2.74 9.58 -35.58
CA MET A 1 -2.46 8.13 -35.48
C MET A 1 -2.45 7.70 -34.03
N ALA A 2 -1.58 8.28 -33.19
CA ALA A 2 -1.46 8.03 -31.74
C ALA A 2 -2.80 7.98 -30.95
N TYR A 3 -3.70 8.95 -31.18
CA TYR A 3 -5.01 8.99 -30.50
C TYR A 3 -5.92 7.78 -30.78
N LYS A 4 -5.95 7.30 -32.03
CA LYS A 4 -6.78 6.13 -32.39
C LYS A 4 -6.28 4.86 -31.71
N GLU A 5 -4.97 4.78 -31.53
CA GLU A 5 -4.32 3.65 -30.89
C GLU A 5 -4.55 3.63 -29.39
N LEU A 6 -4.33 4.75 -28.69
CA LEU A 6 -4.64 4.84 -27.26
C LEU A 6 -6.10 4.47 -26.97
N LYS A 7 -7.02 5.00 -27.79
CA LYS A 7 -8.45 4.68 -27.70
C LYS A 7 -8.70 3.17 -27.87
N TYR A 8 -8.16 2.56 -28.92
CA TYR A 8 -8.31 1.12 -29.18
C TYR A 8 -7.80 0.25 -28.01
N ILE A 9 -6.63 0.60 -27.45
CA ILE A 9 -6.03 -0.16 -26.35
C ILE A 9 -6.92 -0.09 -25.12
N ILE A 10 -7.39 1.11 -24.75
CA ILE A 10 -8.20 1.29 -23.55
C ILE A 10 -9.60 0.67 -23.73
N GLU A 11 -10.21 0.76 -24.92
CA GLU A 11 -11.48 0.09 -25.23
C GLU A 11 -11.36 -1.45 -25.17
N ASN A 12 -10.27 -2.03 -25.69
CA ASN A 12 -10.02 -3.48 -25.62
C ASN A 12 -9.74 -3.92 -24.16
N LEU A 13 -9.00 -3.11 -23.39
CA LEU A 13 -8.84 -3.33 -21.95
C LEU A 13 -10.20 -3.33 -21.25
N GLN A 14 -11.08 -2.38 -21.55
CA GLN A 14 -12.44 -2.30 -20.98
C GLN A 14 -13.31 -3.49 -21.36
N GLU A 15 -13.30 -3.90 -22.64
CA GLU A 15 -14.08 -5.05 -23.11
C GLU A 15 -13.69 -6.33 -22.38
N ARG A 16 -12.38 -6.58 -22.25
CA ARG A 16 -11.88 -7.74 -21.48
C ARG A 16 -12.09 -7.56 -19.98
N ALA A 17 -12.04 -6.33 -19.48
CA ALA A 17 -12.32 -6.01 -18.09
C ALA A 17 -13.77 -6.33 -17.70
N ASN A 18 -14.73 -6.09 -18.58
CA ASN A 18 -16.14 -6.42 -18.35
C ASN A 18 -16.43 -7.94 -18.29
N THR A 19 -15.43 -8.79 -18.50
CA THR A 19 -15.52 -10.23 -18.21
C THR A 19 -15.15 -10.50 -16.74
N LEU A 20 -15.84 -11.44 -16.08
CA LEU A 20 -15.68 -11.73 -14.65
C LEU A 20 -14.26 -12.20 -14.23
N ASP A 21 -13.37 -12.49 -15.18
CA ASP A 21 -12.02 -13.05 -14.94
C ASP A 21 -10.87 -12.06 -15.14
N PHE A 22 -11.14 -10.76 -15.29
CA PHE A 22 -10.09 -9.78 -15.53
C PHE A 22 -9.08 -9.68 -14.37
N ASN A 23 -7.78 -9.64 -14.67
CA ASN A 23 -6.69 -9.66 -13.69
C ASN A 23 -5.40 -9.07 -14.29
N ILE A 24 -4.33 -8.95 -13.48
CA ILE A 24 -3.00 -8.47 -13.93
C ILE A 24 -2.49 -9.22 -15.17
N LYS A 25 -2.69 -10.54 -15.24
CA LYS A 25 -2.23 -11.36 -16.36
C LYS A 25 -2.97 -10.96 -17.64
N ASN A 26 -4.28 -10.71 -17.57
CA ASN A 26 -5.07 -10.24 -18.70
C ASN A 26 -4.66 -8.83 -19.15
N PHE A 27 -4.36 -7.93 -18.21
CA PHE A 27 -3.79 -6.62 -18.52
C PHE A 27 -2.48 -6.74 -19.32
N ASN A 28 -1.55 -7.58 -18.85
CA ASN A 28 -0.29 -7.82 -19.55
C ASN A 28 -0.50 -8.46 -20.92
N ILE A 29 -1.42 -9.41 -21.05
CA ILE A 29 -1.74 -10.06 -22.34
C ILE A 29 -2.15 -9.01 -23.37
N VAL A 30 -3.09 -8.12 -23.03
CA VAL A 30 -3.53 -7.06 -23.96
C VAL A 30 -2.37 -6.18 -24.39
N LEU A 31 -1.51 -5.76 -23.46
CA LEU A 31 -0.38 -4.90 -23.80
C LEU A 31 0.71 -5.64 -24.60
N PHE A 32 0.90 -6.94 -24.40
CA PHE A 32 1.79 -7.76 -25.24
C PHE A 32 1.23 -7.94 -26.65
N GLU A 33 -0.08 -8.17 -26.80
CA GLU A 33 -0.74 -8.23 -28.11
C GLU A 33 -0.52 -6.93 -28.90
N VAL A 34 -0.55 -5.76 -28.24
CA VAL A 34 -0.24 -4.46 -28.86
C VAL A 34 1.19 -4.43 -29.41
N LEU A 35 2.18 -4.93 -28.65
CA LEU A 35 3.56 -5.01 -29.11
C LEU A 35 3.70 -5.97 -30.30
N GLU A 36 3.09 -7.15 -30.21
CA GLU A 36 3.15 -8.21 -31.23
C GLU A 36 2.48 -7.79 -32.54
N ASN A 37 1.36 -7.08 -32.48
CA ASN A 37 0.68 -6.51 -33.65
C ASN A 37 1.56 -5.52 -34.43
N LYS A 38 2.58 -4.93 -33.76
CA LYS A 38 3.56 -4.05 -34.38
C LYS A 38 4.85 -4.75 -34.80
N GLY A 39 4.90 -6.09 -34.73
CA GLY A 39 5.89 -7.00 -35.31
C GLY A 39 7.26 -6.39 -35.59
N THR A 40 7.46 -5.90 -36.83
CA THR A 40 8.71 -5.30 -37.30
C THR A 40 9.25 -4.17 -36.39
N LEU A 41 8.39 -3.25 -35.94
CA LEU A 41 8.81 -2.14 -35.07
C LEU A 41 9.24 -2.66 -33.68
N PHE A 42 8.59 -3.70 -33.17
CA PHE A 42 8.96 -4.31 -31.91
C PHE A 42 10.28 -5.08 -32.00
N GLU A 43 10.52 -5.80 -33.10
CA GLU A 43 11.79 -6.44 -33.39
C GLU A 43 12.93 -5.41 -33.53
N GLU A 44 12.69 -4.29 -34.22
CA GLU A 44 13.65 -3.19 -34.34
C GLU A 44 13.97 -2.56 -32.97
N PHE A 45 12.96 -2.33 -32.13
CA PHE A 45 13.14 -1.79 -30.78
C PHE A 45 13.98 -2.71 -29.89
N THR A 46 13.68 -4.01 -29.88
CA THR A 46 14.46 -4.99 -29.10
C THR A 46 15.88 -5.14 -29.64
N LYS A 47 16.08 -5.03 -30.96
CA LYS A 47 17.40 -5.01 -31.59
C LYS A 47 18.20 -3.76 -31.20
N ASP A 48 17.58 -2.57 -31.16
CA ASP A 48 18.24 -1.34 -30.72
C ASP A 48 18.72 -1.45 -29.26
N ILE A 49 17.85 -1.92 -28.34
CA ILE A 49 18.23 -2.17 -26.94
C ILE A 49 19.44 -3.10 -26.86
N ARG A 50 19.41 -4.22 -27.60
CA ARG A 50 20.50 -5.21 -27.60
C ARG A 50 21.80 -4.60 -28.12
N LEU A 51 21.75 -3.88 -29.24
CA LEU A 51 22.94 -3.26 -29.84
C LEU A 51 23.56 -2.22 -28.90
N ARG A 52 22.75 -1.35 -28.28
CA ARG A 52 23.22 -0.38 -27.28
C ARG A 52 23.87 -1.08 -26.09
N TRP A 53 23.27 -2.16 -25.60
CA TRP A 53 23.80 -2.96 -24.49
C TRP A 53 25.14 -3.62 -24.85
N GLU A 54 25.24 -4.26 -26.02
CA GLU A 54 26.48 -4.88 -26.49
C GLU A 54 27.61 -3.86 -26.67
N VAL A 55 27.30 -2.68 -27.20
CA VAL A 55 28.26 -1.56 -27.31
C VAL A 55 28.72 -1.11 -25.93
N PHE A 56 27.79 -0.98 -24.98
CA PHE A 56 28.10 -0.66 -23.59
C PHE A 56 29.03 -1.71 -22.97
N GLU A 57 28.72 -3.01 -23.08
CA GLU A 57 29.56 -4.08 -22.54
C GLU A 57 30.94 -4.15 -23.20
N LYS A 58 31.02 -4.00 -24.53
CA LYS A 58 32.30 -3.94 -25.27
C LYS A 58 33.17 -2.78 -24.78
N LYS A 59 32.60 -1.59 -24.59
CA LYS A 59 33.30 -0.45 -24.00
C LYS A 59 33.71 -0.76 -22.56
N ASN A 60 32.83 -1.35 -21.76
CA ASN A 60 33.07 -1.62 -20.35
C ASN A 60 34.20 -2.63 -20.11
N LYS A 61 34.35 -3.63 -20.99
CA LYS A 61 35.48 -4.58 -20.97
C LYS A 61 36.84 -3.86 -21.05
N LYS A 62 36.93 -2.76 -21.81
CA LYS A 62 38.16 -1.97 -21.99
C LYS A 62 38.41 -0.90 -20.92
N ARG A 63 37.44 -0.60 -20.05
CA ARG A 63 37.59 0.41 -18.99
C ARG A 63 38.41 -0.13 -17.81
N VAL A 64 39.20 0.76 -17.21
CA VAL A 64 39.88 0.53 -15.92
C VAL A 64 38.85 0.41 -14.80
N ILE A 65 37.97 1.41 -14.68
CA ILE A 65 36.85 1.39 -13.73
C ILE A 65 35.62 0.82 -14.45
N LYS A 66 35.12 -0.33 -13.97
CA LYS A 66 33.93 -0.96 -14.52
C LYS A 66 32.69 -0.12 -14.18
N LYS A 67 31.91 0.19 -15.20
CA LYS A 67 30.56 0.75 -15.07
C LYS A 67 29.55 -0.39 -14.89
N THR A 68 28.46 -0.09 -14.20
CA THR A 68 27.34 -0.99 -13.90
C THR A 68 26.13 -0.69 -14.77
N PHE A 69 25.07 -1.50 -14.66
CA PHE A 69 23.85 -1.33 -15.48
C PHE A 69 23.20 0.04 -15.29
N THR A 70 23.30 0.64 -14.09
CA THR A 70 22.80 1.99 -13.82
C THR A 70 23.43 3.03 -14.74
N SER A 71 24.70 2.86 -15.12
CA SER A 71 25.36 3.76 -16.08
C SER A 71 24.83 3.61 -17.50
N PHE A 72 24.46 2.40 -17.91
CA PHE A 72 23.80 2.16 -19.20
C PHE A 72 22.44 2.87 -19.24
N PHE A 73 21.62 2.71 -18.19
CA PHE A 73 20.31 3.35 -18.13
C PHE A 73 20.40 4.86 -17.98
N TYR A 74 21.40 5.38 -17.28
CA TYR A 74 21.64 6.83 -17.20
C TYR A 74 21.79 7.46 -18.59
N GLU A 75 22.46 6.75 -19.49
CA GLU A 75 22.71 7.21 -20.87
C GLU A 75 21.52 6.93 -21.81
N ASN A 76 20.74 5.86 -21.61
CA ASN A 76 19.81 5.34 -22.63
C ASN A 76 18.34 5.26 -22.23
N PHE A 77 17.98 5.27 -20.93
CA PHE A 77 16.64 4.90 -20.50
C PHE A 77 15.55 5.86 -21.01
N HIS A 78 15.81 7.17 -20.98
CA HIS A 78 14.86 8.17 -21.44
C HIS A 78 14.44 7.96 -22.90
N ASP A 79 15.42 7.74 -23.78
CA ASP A 79 15.17 7.54 -25.20
C ASP A 79 14.36 6.27 -25.45
N LEU A 80 14.76 5.18 -24.78
CA LEU A 80 14.06 3.89 -24.85
C LEU A 80 12.62 4.01 -24.34
N PHE A 81 12.42 4.66 -23.20
CA PHE A 81 11.09 4.84 -22.61
C PHE A 81 10.20 5.75 -23.47
N SER A 82 10.74 6.87 -23.94
CA SER A 82 10.01 7.83 -24.78
C SER A 82 9.58 7.20 -26.11
N TYR A 83 10.49 6.46 -26.77
CA TYR A 83 10.17 5.72 -27.98
C TYR A 83 9.10 4.66 -27.70
N PHE A 84 9.23 3.91 -26.59
CA PHE A 84 8.30 2.86 -26.23
C PHE A 84 6.87 3.37 -26.05
N ILE A 85 6.68 4.44 -25.27
CA ILE A 85 5.33 4.98 -25.00
C ILE A 85 4.70 5.65 -26.23
N GLU A 86 5.52 6.26 -27.09
CA GLU A 86 5.04 6.95 -28.30
C GLU A 86 4.68 5.96 -29.39
N VAL A 87 5.61 5.05 -29.69
CA VAL A 87 5.48 4.15 -30.84
C VAL A 87 4.49 3.04 -30.56
N PHE A 88 4.33 2.55 -29.33
CA PHE A 88 3.46 1.41 -29.06
C PHE A 88 2.17 1.75 -28.31
N PHE A 89 2.11 2.87 -27.59
CA PHE A 89 1.00 3.15 -26.66
C PHE A 89 0.31 4.50 -26.89
N GLY A 90 0.64 5.19 -27.99
CA GLY A 90 -0.09 6.34 -28.47
C GLY A 90 0.08 7.61 -27.62
N PHE A 91 1.07 7.67 -26.73
CA PHE A 91 1.40 8.90 -26.01
C PHE A 91 2.24 9.85 -26.87
N LYS A 92 1.99 11.16 -26.80
CA LYS A 92 2.84 12.12 -27.51
C LYS A 92 4.18 12.27 -26.79
N LYS A 93 5.29 12.04 -27.49
CA LYS A 93 6.64 12.21 -26.93
C LYS A 93 6.89 13.61 -26.38
N ASN A 94 6.40 14.66 -27.06
CA ASN A 94 6.54 16.04 -26.60
C ASN A 94 5.78 16.35 -25.29
N SER A 95 4.89 15.45 -24.84
CA SER A 95 4.20 15.57 -23.56
C SER A 95 5.01 14.99 -22.39
N LEU A 96 6.03 14.16 -22.64
CA LEU A 96 6.88 13.56 -21.62
C LEU A 96 8.15 14.40 -21.41
N ASN A 97 8.29 14.99 -20.22
CA ASN A 97 9.48 15.71 -19.82
C ASN A 97 10.22 14.96 -18.71
N LEU A 98 11.47 14.55 -18.97
CA LEU A 98 12.39 14.08 -17.93
C LEU A 98 13.02 15.29 -17.26
N PHE A 99 12.68 15.56 -16.00
CA PHE A 99 13.24 16.71 -15.28
C PHE A 99 14.36 16.33 -14.31
N ASN A 100 14.43 15.07 -13.88
CA ASN A 100 15.57 14.58 -13.09
C ASN A 100 15.94 13.13 -13.45
N LYS A 101 17.23 12.83 -13.48
CA LYS A 101 17.75 11.45 -13.50
C LYS A 101 18.97 11.35 -12.60
N GLU A 102 18.98 10.34 -11.75
CA GLU A 102 19.92 10.29 -10.64
C GLU A 102 20.39 8.87 -10.37
N LYS A 103 21.71 8.65 -10.50
CA LYS A 103 22.34 7.39 -10.13
C LYS A 103 22.63 7.44 -8.63
N ILE A 104 21.90 6.66 -7.84
CA ILE A 104 22.09 6.59 -6.39
C ILE A 104 23.31 5.76 -6.08
N SER A 105 23.38 4.58 -6.70
CA SER A 105 24.50 3.66 -6.55
C SER A 105 24.69 2.80 -7.79
N ASP A 106 25.53 1.80 -7.67
CA ASP A 106 25.73 0.82 -8.73
C ASP A 106 24.53 -0.13 -8.90
N GLU A 107 23.61 -0.14 -7.95
CA GLU A 107 22.43 -1.01 -7.92
C GLU A 107 21.11 -0.25 -8.16
N ILE A 108 21.08 1.08 -8.10
CA ILE A 108 19.84 1.88 -8.18
C ILE A 108 20.02 3.16 -9.01
N ILE A 109 19.07 3.44 -9.90
CA ILE A 109 18.94 4.70 -10.64
C ILE A 109 17.46 5.14 -10.74
N PHE A 110 17.22 6.44 -10.59
CA PHE A 110 15.89 7.06 -10.71
C PHE A 110 15.75 7.92 -11.96
N PHE A 111 14.52 8.01 -12.44
CA PHE A 111 14.08 8.91 -13.49
C PHE A 111 12.76 9.54 -13.08
N GLU A 112 12.73 10.87 -12.95
CA GLU A 112 11.54 11.63 -12.56
C GLU A 112 10.98 12.40 -13.76
N TYR A 113 9.70 12.18 -14.03
CA TYR A 113 9.01 12.64 -15.22
C TYR A 113 7.80 13.49 -14.88
N ASN A 114 7.55 14.49 -15.72
CA ASN A 114 6.27 15.16 -15.82
C ASN A 114 5.64 14.80 -17.17
N PHE A 115 4.39 14.37 -17.15
CA PHE A 115 3.61 14.08 -18.36
C PHE A 115 2.37 14.96 -18.41
N LEU A 116 2.30 15.82 -19.42
CA LEU A 116 1.16 16.70 -19.67
C LEU A 116 0.15 15.97 -20.57
N LEU A 117 -0.99 15.60 -19.99
CA LEU A 117 -2.08 15.01 -20.76
C LEU A 117 -2.70 16.08 -21.64
N ASN A 118 -2.94 15.73 -22.90
CA ASN A 118 -3.78 16.58 -23.72
C ASN A 118 -5.28 16.27 -23.48
N LEU A 119 -6.14 17.24 -23.74
CA LEU A 119 -7.60 17.12 -23.56
C LEU A 119 -8.20 15.84 -24.15
N ASN A 120 -7.73 15.43 -25.33
CA ASN A 120 -8.23 14.22 -25.99
C ASN A 120 -7.86 12.93 -25.23
N GLU A 121 -6.65 12.84 -24.68
CA GLU A 121 -6.22 11.72 -23.83
C GLU A 121 -7.03 11.70 -22.54
N GLU A 122 -7.19 12.87 -21.91
CA GLU A 122 -8.00 13.03 -20.69
C GLU A 122 -9.45 12.60 -20.92
N ASP A 123 -10.08 13.03 -22.02
CA ASP A 123 -11.44 12.67 -22.38
C ASP A 123 -11.61 11.15 -22.54
N ILE A 124 -10.63 10.46 -23.15
CA ILE A 124 -10.66 8.99 -23.27
C ILE A 124 -10.64 8.36 -21.87
N PHE A 125 -9.68 8.75 -21.03
CA PHE A 125 -9.55 8.18 -19.70
C PHE A 125 -10.78 8.47 -18.84
N VAL A 126 -11.33 9.68 -18.89
CA VAL A 126 -12.54 10.07 -18.15
C VAL A 126 -13.76 9.30 -18.67
N LYS A 127 -13.98 9.26 -19.99
CA LYS A 127 -15.12 8.56 -20.59
C LYS A 127 -15.08 7.08 -20.23
N ILE A 128 -13.94 6.43 -20.46
CA ILE A 128 -13.82 5.00 -20.23
C ILE A 128 -13.79 4.68 -18.74
N SER A 129 -13.23 5.53 -17.87
CA SER A 129 -13.29 5.29 -16.42
C SER A 129 -14.72 5.24 -15.86
N LYS A 130 -15.66 5.99 -16.45
CA LYS A 130 -17.08 5.96 -16.04
C LYS A 130 -17.76 4.64 -16.43
N GLU A 131 -17.27 4.01 -17.48
CA GLU A 131 -17.82 2.76 -18.02
C GLU A 131 -17.05 1.52 -17.55
N PHE A 132 -15.87 1.70 -16.93
CA PHE A 132 -15.04 0.64 -16.36
C PHE A 132 -15.68 0.15 -15.06
N LYS A 133 -16.49 -0.90 -15.14
CA LYS A 133 -17.21 -1.47 -13.98
C LYS A 133 -16.34 -2.35 -13.08
N VAL A 134 -15.06 -2.49 -13.37
CA VAL A 134 -14.20 -3.45 -12.70
C VAL A 134 -13.64 -2.90 -11.40
N GLU A 135 -13.93 -3.61 -10.32
CA GLU A 135 -13.54 -3.31 -8.94
C GLU A 135 -12.01 -3.32 -8.71
N ILE A 136 -11.22 -3.85 -9.66
CA ILE A 136 -9.76 -3.93 -9.60
C ILE A 136 -9.11 -2.55 -9.40
N LEU A 137 -9.65 -1.51 -10.04
CA LEU A 137 -9.15 -0.13 -9.94
C LEU A 137 -10.01 0.72 -9.00
N TYR A 138 -10.78 0.09 -8.10
CA TYR A 138 -11.62 0.82 -7.15
C TYR A 138 -10.84 1.95 -6.49
N GLY A 139 -11.36 3.18 -6.52
CA GLY A 139 -10.76 4.38 -5.93
C GLY A 139 -9.51 4.92 -6.62
N PHE A 140 -9.23 4.53 -7.86
CA PHE A 140 -8.01 4.88 -8.56
C PHE A 140 -8.28 5.34 -10.00
N SER A 141 -7.48 6.28 -10.49
CA SER A 141 -7.64 6.79 -11.86
C SER A 141 -7.14 5.75 -12.88
N LEU A 142 -7.91 5.46 -13.92
CA LEU A 142 -7.53 4.50 -14.96
C LEU A 142 -6.13 4.77 -15.54
N ILE A 143 -5.76 6.05 -15.64
CA ILE A 143 -4.51 6.48 -16.22
C ILE A 143 -3.27 6.11 -15.41
N THR A 144 -3.32 6.24 -14.08
CA THR A 144 -2.18 5.88 -13.22
C THR A 144 -1.88 4.38 -13.30
N GLY A 145 -2.90 3.56 -13.56
CA GLY A 145 -2.79 2.10 -13.64
C GLY A 145 -2.27 1.68 -14.98
N TYR A 146 -2.77 2.32 -16.03
CA TYR A 146 -2.22 2.18 -17.37
C TYR A 146 -0.72 2.47 -17.37
N LEU A 147 -0.27 3.60 -16.80
CA LEU A 147 1.15 3.94 -16.70
C LEU A 147 1.96 2.88 -15.93
N TYR A 148 1.42 2.37 -14.81
CA TYR A 148 2.05 1.30 -14.03
C TYR A 148 2.32 0.06 -14.89
N PHE A 149 1.32 -0.40 -15.65
CA PHE A 149 1.48 -1.58 -16.50
C PHE A 149 2.44 -1.34 -17.66
N LEU A 150 2.47 -0.14 -18.25
CA LEU A 150 3.42 0.19 -19.31
C LEU A 150 4.87 0.14 -18.86
N VAL A 151 5.19 0.76 -17.71
CA VAL A 151 6.55 0.77 -17.17
C VAL A 151 6.99 -0.66 -16.83
N ARG A 152 6.10 -1.45 -16.23
CA ARG A 152 6.34 -2.87 -15.96
C ARG A 152 6.61 -3.67 -17.23
N LEU A 153 5.81 -3.46 -18.28
CA LEU A 153 5.98 -4.15 -19.56
C LEU A 153 7.34 -3.83 -20.20
N LEU A 154 7.73 -2.55 -20.22
CA LEU A 154 9.06 -2.14 -20.69
C LEU A 154 10.17 -2.85 -19.90
N GLY A 155 10.02 -2.95 -18.58
CA GLY A 155 10.95 -3.68 -17.71
C GLY A 155 11.12 -5.14 -18.13
N ILE A 156 10.02 -5.83 -18.43
CA ILE A 156 10.05 -7.23 -18.91
C ILE A 156 10.79 -7.32 -20.25
N VAL A 157 10.50 -6.42 -21.19
CA VAL A 157 11.13 -6.38 -22.51
C VAL A 157 12.64 -6.17 -22.39
N ILE A 158 13.06 -5.16 -21.63
CA ILE A 158 14.48 -4.85 -21.41
C ILE A 158 15.19 -6.04 -20.74
N ARG A 159 14.63 -6.56 -19.64
CA ARG A 159 15.21 -7.70 -18.90
C ARG A 159 15.43 -8.92 -19.79
N LYS A 160 14.44 -9.28 -20.60
CA LYS A 160 14.55 -10.39 -21.56
C LYS A 160 15.61 -10.11 -22.64
N THR A 161 15.73 -8.86 -23.08
CA THR A 161 16.64 -8.48 -24.17
C THR A 161 18.10 -8.46 -23.75
N ILE A 162 18.42 -7.89 -22.59
CA ILE A 162 19.81 -7.75 -22.10
C ILE A 162 20.25 -8.87 -21.16
N GLN A 163 19.32 -9.75 -20.74
CA GLN A 163 19.56 -10.89 -19.85
C GLN A 163 20.21 -10.51 -18.51
N LYS A 164 19.82 -9.36 -17.94
CA LYS A 164 20.23 -8.92 -16.60
C LYS A 164 19.09 -9.02 -15.59
N ARG A 165 19.42 -9.35 -14.34
CA ARG A 165 18.48 -9.43 -13.21
C ARG A 165 18.17 -8.04 -12.66
N ILE A 166 17.36 -7.30 -13.40
CA ILE A 166 16.94 -5.95 -13.02
C ILE A 166 15.42 -5.84 -12.96
N PHE A 167 14.94 -4.89 -12.18
CA PHE A 167 13.56 -4.40 -12.23
C PHE A 167 13.50 -2.99 -12.76
N VAL A 168 12.47 -2.71 -13.55
CA VAL A 168 12.04 -1.37 -13.94
C VAL A 168 10.62 -1.22 -13.41
N LEU A 169 10.43 -0.33 -12.44
CA LEU A 169 9.16 -0.18 -11.72
C LEU A 169 8.70 1.28 -11.76
N LEU A 170 7.39 1.47 -11.87
CA LEU A 170 6.77 2.75 -11.56
C LEU A 170 6.63 2.81 -10.05
N ASP A 171 7.45 3.66 -9.43
CA ASP A 171 7.63 3.63 -7.97
C ASP A 171 6.79 4.66 -7.24
N ALA A 172 6.54 5.80 -7.87
CA ALA A 172 5.72 6.88 -7.34
C ALA A 172 4.95 7.58 -8.47
N VAL A 173 3.69 7.96 -8.23
CA VAL A 173 2.89 8.78 -9.15
C VAL A 173 2.00 9.74 -8.38
N THR A 174 1.93 10.99 -8.87
CA THR A 174 0.94 12.00 -8.46
C THR A 174 0.21 12.53 -9.69
N VAL A 175 -1.08 12.84 -9.52
CA VAL A 175 -1.90 13.50 -10.54
C VAL A 175 -2.26 14.89 -10.01
N LYS A 176 -1.90 15.93 -10.76
CA LYS A 176 -2.27 17.32 -10.46
C LYS A 176 -3.22 17.83 -11.53
N ASN A 177 -4.36 18.35 -11.11
CA ASN A 177 -5.27 19.07 -12.00
C ASN A 177 -4.73 20.50 -12.17
N THR A 178 -4.57 20.95 -13.42
CA THR A 178 -4.36 22.38 -13.72
C THR A 178 -5.62 22.96 -14.36
N ASP A 179 -5.68 24.27 -14.52
CA ASP A 179 -6.83 24.97 -15.13
C ASP A 179 -7.13 24.50 -16.56
N VAL A 180 -6.15 23.88 -17.24
CA VAL A 180 -6.27 23.48 -18.66
C VAL A 180 -6.17 21.97 -18.86
N ASN A 181 -5.26 21.26 -18.17
CA ASN A 181 -4.97 19.85 -18.39
C ASN A 181 -4.55 19.13 -17.09
N LYS A 182 -4.61 17.80 -17.06
CA LYS A 182 -3.97 17.00 -16.00
C LYS A 182 -2.47 16.79 -16.23
N ILE A 183 -1.68 16.92 -15.16
CA ILE A 183 -0.24 16.63 -15.14
C ILE A 183 0.01 15.40 -14.27
N LEU A 184 0.69 14.40 -14.83
CA LEU A 184 1.20 13.26 -14.08
C LEU A 184 2.66 13.52 -13.71
N ASN A 185 3.00 13.55 -12.43
CA ASN A 185 4.41 13.53 -12.00
C ASN A 185 4.72 12.15 -11.45
N PHE A 186 5.75 11.49 -11.97
CA PHE A 186 6.05 10.12 -11.59
C PHE A 186 7.54 9.80 -11.59
N MET A 187 7.91 8.79 -10.81
CA MET A 187 9.27 8.28 -10.72
C MET A 187 9.33 6.83 -11.19
N VAL A 188 10.26 6.57 -12.10
CA VAL A 188 10.65 5.23 -12.52
C VAL A 188 11.98 4.89 -11.87
N ILE A 189 12.04 3.73 -11.22
CA ILE A 189 13.27 3.16 -10.66
C ILE A 189 13.75 2.02 -11.55
N VAL A 190 15.07 1.99 -11.80
CA VAL A 190 15.75 0.80 -12.33
C VAL A 190 16.72 0.30 -11.26
N LYS A 191 16.50 -0.94 -10.78
CA LYS A 191 17.30 -1.53 -9.70
C LYS A 191 17.63 -2.99 -9.93
N ASP A 192 18.58 -3.53 -9.17
CA ASP A 192 18.80 -4.99 -9.09
C ASP A 192 17.52 -5.68 -8.60
N SER A 193 17.19 -6.83 -9.19
CA SER A 193 15.93 -7.52 -8.87
C SER A 193 15.98 -8.38 -7.61
N LYS A 194 17.17 -8.57 -7.01
CA LYS A 194 17.38 -9.37 -5.79
C LYS A 194 16.71 -10.75 -5.85
N ASP A 195 16.68 -11.35 -7.04
CA ASP A 195 15.90 -12.57 -7.33
C ASP A 195 16.21 -13.71 -6.32
N GLU A 196 17.48 -13.84 -5.92
CA GLU A 196 17.92 -14.90 -5.00
C GLU A 196 17.42 -14.67 -3.58
N ILE A 197 17.49 -13.42 -3.07
CA ILE A 197 16.96 -13.05 -1.76
C ILE A 197 15.46 -13.35 -1.72
N PHE A 198 14.69 -12.88 -2.70
CA PHE A 198 13.23 -13.11 -2.74
C PHE A 198 12.87 -14.59 -2.90
N LYS A 199 13.68 -15.36 -3.65
CA LYS A 199 13.49 -16.81 -3.77
C LYS A 199 13.69 -17.52 -2.43
N TYR A 200 14.77 -17.20 -1.71
CA TYR A 200 15.03 -17.81 -0.40
C TYR A 200 14.02 -17.35 0.66
N TYR A 201 13.61 -16.09 0.62
CA TYR A 201 12.55 -15.55 1.45
C TYR A 201 11.21 -16.27 1.20
N TYR A 202 10.84 -16.46 -0.07
CA TYR A 202 9.65 -17.24 -0.44
C TYR A 202 9.71 -18.68 0.06
N ASN A 203 10.88 -19.34 -0.02
CA ASN A 203 11.04 -20.69 0.52
C ASN A 203 10.84 -20.75 2.04
N MET A 204 11.38 -19.77 2.78
CA MET A 204 11.18 -19.65 4.23
C MET A 204 9.70 -19.45 4.57
N VAL A 205 9.03 -18.53 3.88
CA VAL A 205 7.59 -18.25 4.06
C VAL A 205 6.74 -19.50 3.75
N LEU A 206 7.02 -20.17 2.63
CA LEU A 206 6.35 -21.42 2.26
C LEU A 206 6.53 -22.52 3.30
N TYR A 207 7.73 -22.64 3.89
CA TYR A 207 7.98 -23.64 4.92
C TYR A 207 6.99 -23.49 6.07
N TYR A 208 6.85 -22.27 6.62
CA TYR A 208 5.96 -22.01 7.75
C TYR A 208 4.48 -22.19 7.38
N PHE A 209 4.09 -21.70 6.20
CA PHE A 209 2.71 -21.81 5.72
C PHE A 209 2.28 -23.26 5.48
N LEU A 210 3.10 -24.05 4.78
CA LEU A 210 2.76 -25.41 4.41
C LEU A 210 2.90 -26.41 5.56
N ARG A 211 3.67 -26.09 6.61
CA ARG A 211 3.86 -27.01 7.75
C ARG A 211 2.56 -27.34 8.48
N GLN A 212 1.55 -26.49 8.36
CA GLN A 212 0.21 -26.70 8.93
C GLN A 212 -0.67 -27.60 8.06
N ILE A 213 -0.23 -27.95 6.85
CA ILE A 213 -1.00 -28.70 5.86
C ILE A 213 -0.50 -30.16 5.81
N LYS A 214 -1.44 -31.11 5.96
CA LYS A 214 -1.14 -32.55 5.90
C LYS A 214 -0.97 -33.02 4.45
N GLY A 215 -0.18 -34.09 4.25
CA GLY A 215 -0.02 -34.76 2.96
C GLY A 215 1.21 -34.34 2.14
N ILE A 216 1.98 -33.36 2.63
CA ILE A 216 3.24 -32.94 1.99
C ILE A 216 4.40 -33.76 2.57
N PRO A 217 5.26 -34.37 1.73
CA PRO A 217 6.37 -35.22 2.21
C PRO A 217 7.50 -34.40 2.85
N GLU A 218 8.22 -35.00 3.79
CA GLU A 218 9.31 -34.35 4.53
C GLU A 218 10.45 -33.88 3.62
N GLU A 219 10.76 -34.64 2.56
CA GLU A 219 11.75 -34.24 1.55
C GLU A 219 11.44 -32.89 0.89
N TYR A 220 10.16 -32.51 0.79
CA TYR A 220 9.77 -31.20 0.28
C TYR A 220 10.05 -30.11 1.30
N PHE A 221 9.79 -30.38 2.59
CA PHE A 221 10.12 -29.47 3.69
C PHE A 221 11.64 -29.26 3.83
N ASP A 222 12.45 -30.31 3.63
CA ASP A 222 13.91 -30.21 3.67
C ASP A 222 14.45 -29.24 2.61
N LYS A 223 13.87 -29.25 1.40
CA LYS A 223 14.22 -28.28 0.33
C LYS A 223 13.86 -26.85 0.69
N LEU A 224 12.73 -26.64 1.38
CA LEU A 224 12.33 -25.31 1.84
C LEU A 224 13.23 -24.83 2.99
N LEU A 225 13.62 -25.72 3.90
CA LEU A 225 14.58 -25.46 4.97
C LEU A 225 15.95 -25.09 4.42
N GLU A 226 16.44 -25.79 3.39
CA GLU A 226 17.69 -25.42 2.71
C GLU A 226 17.62 -23.98 2.17
N GLY A 227 16.48 -23.59 1.59
CA GLY A 227 16.23 -22.22 1.16
C GLY A 227 16.28 -21.21 2.31
N ARG A 228 15.70 -21.55 3.47
CA ARG A 228 15.76 -20.71 4.67
C ARG A 228 17.18 -20.54 5.19
N GLU A 229 17.97 -21.62 5.26
CA GLU A 229 19.35 -21.53 5.72
C GLU A 229 20.22 -20.70 4.76
N LYS A 230 19.98 -20.81 3.44
CA LYS A 230 20.60 -19.94 2.43
C LYS A 230 20.24 -18.47 2.61
N LEU A 231 18.99 -18.15 3.01
CA LEU A 231 18.61 -16.76 3.33
C LEU A 231 19.44 -16.21 4.50
N TYR A 232 19.62 -17.00 5.57
CA TYR A 232 20.45 -16.60 6.71
C TYR A 232 21.91 -16.43 6.32
N GLN A 233 22.45 -17.27 5.44
CA GLN A 233 23.81 -17.12 4.92
C GLN A 233 23.98 -15.81 4.16
N VAL A 234 23.07 -15.52 3.22
CA VAL A 234 23.09 -14.24 2.47
C VAL A 234 22.98 -13.05 3.42
N ALA A 235 22.10 -13.12 4.43
CA ALA A 235 21.96 -12.05 5.41
C ALA A 235 23.26 -11.80 6.21
N LEU A 236 23.98 -12.86 6.57
CA LEU A 236 25.26 -12.76 7.27
C LEU A 236 26.37 -12.20 6.38
N GLU A 237 26.42 -12.59 5.12
CA GLU A 237 27.40 -12.09 4.13
C GLU A 237 27.21 -10.60 3.87
N GLU A 238 25.95 -10.18 3.65
CA GLU A 238 25.60 -8.79 3.32
C GLU A 238 25.75 -7.83 4.50
N TYR A 239 25.61 -8.32 5.74
CA TYR A 239 25.57 -7.50 6.97
C TYR A 239 26.73 -6.50 7.06
N SER A 240 27.94 -6.91 6.71
CA SER A 240 29.14 -6.07 6.78
C SER A 240 29.09 -4.84 5.86
N THR A 241 28.33 -4.92 4.76
CA THR A 241 28.18 -3.84 3.77
C THR A 241 26.86 -3.07 3.92
N SER A 242 25.94 -3.57 4.74
CA SER A 242 24.60 -2.99 4.92
C SER A 242 24.61 -1.53 5.39
N LYS A 243 25.62 -1.10 6.15
CA LYS A 243 25.72 0.29 6.61
C LYS A 243 25.86 1.27 5.45
N GLU A 244 26.63 0.92 4.42
CA GLU A 244 26.80 1.76 3.23
C GLU A 244 25.50 1.80 2.43
N LYS A 245 24.86 0.64 2.23
CA LYS A 245 23.58 0.52 1.51
C LYS A 245 22.42 1.23 2.22
N LEU A 246 22.50 1.41 3.54
CA LEU A 246 21.45 2.07 4.33
C LEU A 246 21.22 3.52 3.88
N VAL A 247 22.27 4.22 3.46
CA VAL A 247 22.16 5.59 2.95
C VAL A 247 21.31 5.61 1.68
N ASP A 248 21.55 4.68 0.76
CA ASP A 248 20.77 4.54 -0.48
C ASP A 248 19.29 4.26 -0.20
N LEU A 249 19.01 3.38 0.77
CA LEU A 249 17.65 3.03 1.17
C LEU A 249 16.88 4.23 1.73
N LEU A 250 17.50 4.99 2.63
CA LEU A 250 16.86 6.16 3.24
C LEU A 250 16.71 7.30 2.24
N TYR A 251 17.67 7.45 1.32
CA TYR A 251 17.54 8.41 0.22
C TYR A 251 16.42 8.02 -0.75
N TYR A 252 16.22 6.73 -1.02
CA TYR A 252 15.07 6.22 -1.76
C TYR A 252 13.75 6.65 -1.11
N PHE A 253 13.59 6.46 0.20
CA PHE A 253 12.38 6.90 0.90
C PHE A 253 12.20 8.41 0.87
N TYR A 254 13.28 9.18 1.10
CA TYR A 254 13.26 10.64 0.99
C TYR A 254 12.72 11.10 -0.37
N LYS A 255 13.25 10.56 -1.46
CA LYS A 255 12.80 10.87 -2.83
C LYS A 255 11.34 10.54 -3.04
N LYS A 256 10.93 9.33 -2.65
CA LYS A 256 9.58 8.84 -2.82
C LYS A 256 8.56 9.68 -2.05
N CYS A 257 8.84 9.96 -0.78
CA CYS A 257 8.00 10.79 0.06
C CYS A 257 7.87 12.21 -0.50
N ASN A 258 8.97 12.81 -0.99
CA ASN A 258 8.93 14.14 -1.58
C ASN A 258 8.15 14.19 -2.90
N LEU A 259 8.26 13.18 -3.76
CA LEU A 259 7.47 13.13 -4.99
C LEU A 259 5.97 13.02 -4.68
N LEU A 260 5.61 12.18 -3.72
CA LEU A 260 4.23 11.95 -3.31
C LEU A 260 3.69 13.07 -2.38
N GLN A 261 4.57 13.91 -1.82
CA GLN A 261 4.26 14.82 -0.71
C GLN A 261 3.54 14.09 0.43
N SER A 262 4.07 12.92 0.80
CA SER A 262 3.40 11.98 1.70
C SER A 262 4.37 11.09 2.48
N PHE A 263 4.09 10.84 3.76
CA PHE A 263 4.82 9.89 4.61
C PHE A 263 4.39 8.44 4.44
N SER A 264 3.34 8.16 3.66
CA SER A 264 2.80 6.80 3.49
C SER A 264 3.86 5.73 3.18
N PRO A 265 4.85 5.97 2.30
CA PRO A 265 5.88 4.98 2.02
C PRO A 265 6.80 4.63 3.20
N LEU A 266 6.87 5.49 4.21
CA LEU A 266 7.76 5.37 5.37
C LEU A 266 7.07 4.79 6.60
N LEU A 267 5.74 4.75 6.69
CA LEU A 267 5.04 4.43 7.95
C LEU A 267 5.40 3.05 8.49
N ASP A 268 5.25 1.99 7.70
CA ASP A 268 5.54 0.64 8.17
C ASP A 268 7.05 0.41 8.39
N PHE A 269 7.91 1.05 7.58
CA PHE A 269 9.36 1.04 7.81
C PHE A 269 9.75 1.74 9.12
N PHE A 270 9.13 2.88 9.40
CA PHE A 270 9.32 3.64 10.64
C PHE A 270 8.90 2.78 11.84
N ASN A 271 7.72 2.16 11.79
CA ASN A 271 7.25 1.29 12.87
C ASN A 271 8.14 0.05 13.02
N PHE A 272 8.61 -0.55 11.91
CA PHE A 272 9.57 -1.65 11.95
C PHE A 272 10.82 -1.25 12.74
N VAL A 273 11.42 -0.10 12.42
CA VAL A 273 12.60 0.40 13.16
C VAL A 273 12.24 0.72 14.62
N GLY A 274 11.18 1.51 14.84
CA GLY A 274 10.76 2.02 16.14
C GLY A 274 10.46 0.91 17.14
N ALA A 275 9.70 -0.12 16.74
CA ALA A 275 9.37 -1.27 17.59
C ALA A 275 10.61 -2.06 18.01
N ARG A 276 11.67 -2.12 17.18
CA ARG A 276 12.93 -2.80 17.56
C ARG A 276 13.82 -1.93 18.44
N VAL A 277 13.70 -0.60 18.40
CA VAL A 277 14.31 0.26 19.42
C VAL A 277 13.64 0.00 20.78
N GLU A 278 12.32 -0.21 20.81
CA GLU A 278 11.58 -0.54 22.04
C GLU A 278 11.97 -1.90 22.62
N ASP A 279 12.30 -2.88 21.77
CA ASP A 279 12.86 -4.18 22.18
C ASP A 279 14.35 -4.10 22.60
N SER A 280 14.97 -2.91 22.53
CA SER A 280 16.37 -2.66 22.83
C SER A 280 16.59 -2.11 24.24
N VAL A 281 17.85 -2.04 24.68
CA VAL A 281 18.22 -1.40 25.97
C VAL A 281 18.27 0.14 25.88
N PHE A 282 17.93 0.72 24.73
CA PHE A 282 18.02 2.15 24.46
C PHE A 282 16.64 2.83 24.40
N SER A 283 16.62 4.13 24.69
CA SER A 283 15.46 5.00 24.47
C SER A 283 15.56 5.71 23.11
N LYS A 284 14.46 5.70 22.33
CA LYS A 284 14.34 6.45 21.06
C LYS A 284 14.74 7.92 21.24
N LEU A 285 14.14 8.60 22.21
CA LEU A 285 14.38 10.02 22.47
C LEU A 285 15.82 10.30 22.92
N ASP A 286 16.42 9.42 23.72
CA ASP A 286 17.80 9.60 24.17
C ASP A 286 18.78 9.50 23.01
N ILE A 287 18.59 8.53 22.11
CA ILE A 287 19.41 8.39 20.90
C ILE A 287 19.26 9.65 20.05
N ILE A 288 18.02 10.10 19.79
CA ILE A 288 17.76 11.28 18.97
C ILE A 288 18.43 12.52 19.55
N LYS A 289 18.28 12.77 20.86
CA LYS A 289 18.88 13.94 21.51
C LYS A 289 20.42 13.89 21.51
N LYS A 290 21.00 12.74 21.84
CA LYS A 290 22.46 12.60 22.06
C LYS A 290 23.26 12.32 20.80
N GLU A 291 22.64 11.77 19.76
CA GLU A 291 23.36 11.33 18.54
C GLU A 291 22.91 12.07 17.28
N PHE A 292 21.72 12.68 17.26
CA PHE A 292 21.24 13.46 16.12
C PHE A 292 21.18 14.97 16.42
N LEU A 293 20.36 15.39 17.38
CA LEU A 293 20.08 16.81 17.63
C LEU A 293 21.28 17.59 18.17
N ILE A 294 22.20 16.93 18.88
CA ILE A 294 23.43 17.58 19.37
C ILE A 294 24.31 18.09 18.23
N ASN A 295 24.21 17.45 17.05
CA ASN A 295 25.01 17.76 15.86
C ASN A 295 24.36 18.83 14.96
N LEU A 296 23.18 19.34 15.33
CA LEU A 296 22.49 20.39 14.57
C LEU A 296 22.70 21.76 15.22
N GLU A 297 23.09 22.74 14.41
CA GLU A 297 23.18 24.16 14.77
C GLU A 297 21.80 24.84 14.72
N TYR A 298 20.83 24.25 15.41
CA TYR A 298 19.47 24.79 15.55
C TYR A 298 19.23 25.31 16.96
N THR A 299 18.31 26.27 17.10
CA THR A 299 17.85 26.73 18.41
C THR A 299 17.16 25.58 19.17
N PRO A 300 17.11 25.63 20.51
CA PRO A 300 16.40 24.63 21.31
C PRO A 300 14.96 24.40 20.86
N GLU A 301 14.24 25.48 20.54
CA GLU A 301 12.84 25.46 20.12
C GLU A 301 12.68 24.68 18.81
N LYS A 302 13.57 24.91 17.84
CA LYS A 302 13.54 24.20 16.56
C LYS A 302 13.91 22.71 16.71
N LYS A 303 14.82 22.38 17.63
CA LYS A 303 15.13 20.98 17.97
C LYS A 303 13.92 20.29 18.62
N ASP A 304 13.21 20.98 19.49
CA ASP A 304 11.99 20.47 20.13
C ASP A 304 10.86 20.26 19.10
N SER A 305 10.70 21.16 18.13
CA SER A 305 9.75 20.94 17.02
C SER A 305 10.09 19.68 16.19
N ILE A 306 11.37 19.37 15.96
CA ILE A 306 11.76 18.11 15.30
C ILE A 306 11.32 16.89 16.12
N ILE A 307 11.45 16.94 17.45
CA ILE A 307 10.98 15.87 18.34
C ILE A 307 9.46 15.72 18.23
N LYS A 308 8.71 16.83 18.24
CA LYS A 308 7.24 16.79 18.08
C LYS A 308 6.82 16.13 16.75
N PHE A 309 7.49 16.47 15.64
CA PHE A 309 7.22 15.82 14.36
C PHE A 309 7.56 14.33 14.38
N PHE A 310 8.70 13.96 15.00
CA PHE A 310 9.07 12.55 15.16
C PHE A 310 8.03 11.79 15.98
N ASP A 311 7.63 12.30 17.16
CA ASP A 311 6.67 11.65 18.05
C ASP A 311 5.29 11.52 17.39
N TYR A 312 4.86 12.55 16.63
CA TYR A 312 3.64 12.48 15.84
C TYR A 312 3.72 11.32 14.83
N ILE A 313 4.78 11.25 14.03
CA ILE A 313 4.94 10.21 13.00
C ILE A 313 5.07 8.82 13.65
N ASP A 314 5.83 8.68 14.74
CA ASP A 314 5.99 7.43 15.49
C ASP A 314 4.62 6.89 15.93
N LYS A 315 3.83 7.71 16.64
CA LYS A 315 2.48 7.33 17.10
C LYS A 315 1.56 6.95 15.94
N LYS A 316 1.55 7.73 14.85
CA LYS A 316 0.69 7.45 13.69
C LYS A 316 1.16 6.24 12.89
N SER A 317 2.47 6.01 12.81
CA SER A 317 3.07 4.83 12.17
C SER A 317 2.70 3.55 12.90
N THR A 318 2.75 3.54 14.24
CA THR A 318 2.32 2.40 15.06
C THR A 318 0.84 2.12 14.91
N LEU A 319 -0.01 3.16 14.95
CA LEU A 319 -1.45 3.02 14.76
C LEU A 319 -1.77 2.42 13.38
N TYR A 320 -1.17 2.99 12.33
CA TYR A 320 -1.37 2.52 10.97
C TYR A 320 -0.89 1.07 10.77
N SER A 321 0.32 0.76 11.26
CA SER A 321 0.89 -0.59 11.16
C SER A 321 0.05 -1.62 11.92
N THR A 322 -0.58 -1.23 13.04
CA THR A 322 -1.51 -2.10 13.78
C THR A 322 -2.69 -2.50 12.92
N PHE A 323 -3.28 -1.56 12.17
CA PHE A 323 -4.35 -1.86 11.23
C PHE A 323 -3.84 -2.70 10.04
N GLN A 324 -2.70 -2.32 9.47
CA GLN A 324 -2.15 -3.02 8.31
C GLN A 324 -1.76 -4.47 8.61
N ALA A 325 -1.16 -4.75 9.78
CA ALA A 325 -0.83 -6.11 10.21
C ALA A 325 -2.05 -7.04 10.30
N ASN A 326 -3.27 -6.48 10.42
CA ASN A 326 -4.52 -7.24 10.43
C ASN A 326 -5.19 -7.36 9.05
N ASN A 327 -4.61 -6.78 8.00
CA ASN A 327 -5.13 -6.84 6.62
C ASN A 327 -4.83 -8.18 5.94
N LEU A 328 -5.28 -9.30 6.51
CA LEU A 328 -5.01 -10.66 6.04
C LEU A 328 -6.09 -11.16 5.05
N PRO A 329 -5.81 -12.13 4.15
CA PRO A 329 -6.66 -12.40 2.98
C PRO A 329 -8.06 -12.99 3.27
N SER A 330 -8.27 -13.60 4.44
CA SER A 330 -9.54 -14.27 4.70
C SER A 330 -10.67 -13.25 5.00
N PRO A 331 -11.92 -13.48 4.54
CA PRO A 331 -13.04 -12.58 4.86
C PRO A 331 -13.26 -12.38 6.37
N LYS A 332 -12.92 -13.40 7.18
CA LYS A 332 -12.96 -13.30 8.64
C LYS A 332 -11.89 -12.33 9.16
N SER A 333 -10.68 -12.38 8.62
CA SER A 333 -9.63 -11.43 8.99
C SER A 333 -9.98 -10.01 8.56
N GLN A 334 -10.55 -9.85 7.36
CA GLN A 334 -11.06 -8.56 6.90
C GLN A 334 -12.17 -8.02 7.81
N LEU A 335 -13.03 -8.89 8.37
CA LEU A 335 -14.00 -8.51 9.40
C LEU A 335 -13.34 -8.07 10.69
N ASN A 336 -12.34 -8.81 11.15
CA ASN A 336 -11.60 -8.42 12.35
C ASN A 336 -10.92 -7.05 12.18
N LEU A 337 -10.34 -6.78 11.01
CA LEU A 337 -9.78 -5.47 10.68
C LEU A 337 -10.85 -4.38 10.70
N PHE A 338 -11.98 -4.60 10.03
CA PHE A 338 -13.11 -3.67 10.03
C PHE A 338 -13.54 -3.32 11.46
N LEU A 339 -13.78 -4.35 12.29
CA LEU A 339 -14.18 -4.16 13.68
C LEU A 339 -13.11 -3.50 14.54
N LEU A 340 -11.82 -3.76 14.26
CA LEU A 340 -10.70 -3.18 14.99
C LEU A 340 -10.67 -1.66 14.85
N TYR A 341 -10.66 -1.13 13.62
CA TYR A 341 -10.63 0.32 13.44
C TYR A 341 -11.98 0.95 13.83
N MET A 342 -13.12 0.27 13.62
CA MET A 342 -14.41 0.79 14.06
C MET A 342 -14.50 0.89 15.59
N LYS A 343 -13.99 -0.10 16.31
CA LYS A 343 -13.88 -0.03 17.77
C LYS A 343 -12.98 1.12 18.23
N TYR A 344 -11.88 1.36 17.51
CA TYR A 344 -10.97 2.47 17.81
C TYR A 344 -11.66 3.83 17.67
N TYR A 345 -12.36 4.06 16.55
CA TYR A 345 -12.97 5.37 16.25
C TYR A 345 -14.32 5.61 16.96
N PHE A 346 -15.18 4.59 17.06
CA PHE A 346 -16.49 4.74 17.70
C PHE A 346 -16.47 4.48 19.21
N GLY A 347 -15.34 4.01 19.76
CA GLY A 347 -15.21 3.66 21.18
C GLY A 347 -15.57 4.81 22.13
N SER A 348 -15.25 6.04 21.75
CA SER A 348 -15.35 7.24 22.59
C SER A 348 -16.59 8.13 22.34
N GLY A 349 -17.46 7.76 21.38
CA GLY A 349 -18.69 8.50 21.07
C GLY A 349 -18.49 9.74 20.18
N LEU A 350 -19.59 10.49 19.94
CA LEU A 350 -19.64 11.60 18.97
C LEU A 350 -18.72 12.76 19.35
N GLU A 351 -18.68 13.17 20.62
CA GLU A 351 -17.85 14.30 21.08
C GLU A 351 -16.37 14.08 20.74
N ALA A 352 -15.86 12.86 20.94
CA ALA A 352 -14.48 12.52 20.60
C ALA A 352 -14.20 12.58 19.08
N LEU A 353 -15.22 12.40 18.23
CA LEU A 353 -15.11 12.51 16.78
C LEU A 353 -15.16 13.99 16.32
N GLU A 354 -16.00 14.82 16.94
CA GLU A 354 -16.19 16.22 16.53
C GLU A 354 -15.12 17.18 17.07
N VAL A 355 -14.57 16.93 18.26
CA VAL A 355 -13.65 17.86 18.94
C VAL A 355 -12.44 17.19 19.60
N GLY A 356 -12.34 15.85 19.58
CA GLY A 356 -11.24 15.12 20.20
C GLY A 356 -10.03 14.89 19.30
N ASP A 357 -8.94 14.38 19.90
CA ASP A 357 -7.67 14.05 19.20
C ASP A 357 -7.68 12.70 18.45
N LEU A 358 -8.87 12.14 18.24
CA LEU A 358 -9.04 10.81 17.65
C LEU A 358 -8.96 10.86 16.12
N LEU A 359 -9.65 11.83 15.51
CA LEU A 359 -9.62 12.10 14.07
C LEU A 359 -8.40 12.96 13.72
N PHE A 360 -8.04 12.99 12.43
CA PHE A 360 -6.97 13.85 11.95
C PHE A 360 -7.47 15.27 11.72
N LEU A 361 -8.70 15.40 11.21
CA LEU A 361 -9.30 16.66 10.78
C LEU A 361 -10.74 16.79 11.35
N PRO A 362 -10.92 16.89 12.68
CA PRO A 362 -12.23 16.86 13.33
C PRO A 362 -13.20 17.94 12.82
N THR A 363 -12.69 19.10 12.38
CA THR A 363 -13.51 20.15 11.76
C THR A 363 -14.17 19.68 10.45
N ILE A 364 -13.46 18.92 9.61
CA ILE A 364 -14.01 18.36 8.37
C ILE A 364 -15.12 17.36 8.69
N PHE A 365 -14.93 16.54 9.73
CA PHE A 365 -15.99 15.61 10.18
C PHE A 365 -17.25 16.38 10.58
N LYS A 366 -17.09 17.39 11.44
CA LYS A 366 -18.21 18.21 11.90
C LYS A 366 -18.93 18.90 10.76
N ASP A 367 -18.20 19.55 9.86
CA ASP A 367 -18.79 20.29 8.73
C ASP A 367 -19.56 19.34 7.78
N ALA A 368 -19.01 18.16 7.50
CA ALA A 368 -19.66 17.15 6.67
C ALA A 368 -20.92 16.57 7.34
N LEU A 369 -20.89 16.37 8.66
CA LEU A 369 -22.04 15.88 9.42
C LEU A 369 -23.15 16.94 9.48
N ASP A 370 -22.80 18.19 9.75
CA ASP A 370 -23.72 19.33 9.75
C ASP A 370 -24.36 19.54 8.36
N GLN A 371 -23.58 19.37 7.29
CA GLN A 371 -24.09 19.44 5.93
C GLN A 371 -25.08 18.33 5.62
N TYR A 372 -24.81 17.09 6.06
CA TYR A 372 -25.75 15.99 5.91
C TYR A 372 -27.04 16.24 6.71
N ASN A 373 -26.91 16.61 7.99
CA ASN A 373 -28.02 16.82 8.92
C ASN A 373 -28.97 17.96 8.49
N LYS A 374 -28.52 18.93 7.68
CA LYS A 374 -29.39 19.98 7.12
C LYS A 374 -30.43 19.48 6.12
N ASN A 375 -30.22 18.29 5.53
CA ASN A 375 -30.99 17.79 4.41
C ASN A 375 -31.83 16.55 4.75
N VAL A 376 -31.90 16.17 6.03
CA VAL A 376 -32.62 14.98 6.50
C VAL A 376 -33.48 15.31 7.71
N ASP A 377 -34.62 14.63 7.83
CA ASP A 377 -35.53 14.80 8.96
C ASP A 377 -34.97 14.14 10.23
N ASP A 378 -34.36 12.95 10.10
CA ASP A 378 -33.72 12.21 11.18
C ASP A 378 -32.22 12.54 11.26
N VAL A 379 -31.88 13.53 12.09
CA VAL A 379 -30.49 13.97 12.29
C VAL A 379 -29.65 12.90 12.99
N ILE A 380 -28.41 12.76 12.53
CA ILE A 380 -27.40 11.91 13.18
C ILE A 380 -26.81 12.70 14.34
N GLY A 381 -27.09 12.25 15.57
CA GLY A 381 -26.55 12.83 16.81
C GLY A 381 -25.93 11.78 17.73
N THR A 382 -25.73 12.13 19.00
CA THR A 382 -25.06 11.28 19.99
C THR A 382 -25.72 9.90 20.14
N ASN A 383 -27.05 9.85 20.19
CA ASN A 383 -27.79 8.57 20.29
C ASN A 383 -27.59 7.72 19.03
N SER A 384 -27.60 8.33 17.85
CA SER A 384 -27.33 7.61 16.59
C SER A 384 -25.93 6.98 16.59
N ILE A 385 -24.91 7.72 17.02
CA ILE A 385 -23.53 7.19 17.14
C ILE A 385 -23.43 6.09 18.19
N LYS A 386 -24.13 6.22 19.32
CA LYS A 386 -24.19 5.18 20.35
C LYS A 386 -24.85 3.90 19.82
N ASN A 387 -26.00 4.03 19.15
CA ASN A 387 -26.72 2.94 18.51
C ASN A 387 -25.83 2.24 17.46
N ILE A 388 -25.09 3.01 16.64
CA ILE A 388 -24.11 2.46 15.68
C ILE A 388 -23.01 1.67 16.40
N LYS A 389 -22.40 2.23 17.45
CA LYS A 389 -21.36 1.56 18.25
C LYS A 389 -21.87 0.23 18.81
N GLU A 390 -23.08 0.22 19.35
CA GLU A 390 -23.69 -0.99 19.91
C GLU A 390 -24.00 -2.02 18.82
N PHE A 391 -24.51 -1.59 17.67
CA PHE A 391 -24.74 -2.45 16.51
C PHE A 391 -23.44 -3.07 15.97
N LEU A 392 -22.35 -2.29 15.91
CA LEU A 392 -21.02 -2.78 15.51
C LEU A 392 -20.53 -3.93 16.40
N ASN A 393 -20.87 -3.94 17.70
CA ASN A 393 -20.55 -5.06 18.58
C ASN A 393 -21.28 -6.35 18.19
N CYS A 394 -22.52 -6.24 17.69
CA CYS A 394 -23.29 -7.39 17.20
C CYS A 394 -22.64 -8.01 15.95
N LEU A 395 -21.98 -7.22 15.10
CA LEU A 395 -21.32 -7.72 13.88
C LEU A 395 -20.25 -8.79 14.14
N SER A 396 -19.73 -8.91 15.37
CA SER A 396 -18.83 -9.99 15.75
C SER A 396 -19.41 -11.39 15.49
N ALA A 397 -20.74 -11.55 15.55
CA ALA A 397 -21.43 -12.81 15.25
C ALA A 397 -21.24 -13.28 13.79
N LEU A 398 -20.92 -12.36 12.87
CA LEU A 398 -20.63 -12.68 11.47
C LEU A 398 -19.36 -13.54 11.31
N SER A 399 -18.48 -13.57 12.31
CA SER A 399 -17.20 -14.30 12.27
C SER A 399 -17.33 -15.80 12.02
N ASN A 400 -18.52 -16.36 12.26
CA ASN A 400 -18.83 -17.79 12.06
C ASN A 400 -19.56 -18.07 10.75
N THR A 401 -19.84 -17.04 9.95
CA THR A 401 -20.63 -17.16 8.72
C THR A 401 -19.73 -17.27 7.50
N LYS A 402 -20.20 -18.01 6.48
CA LYS A 402 -19.41 -18.23 5.26
C LYS A 402 -19.46 -17.03 4.30
N ASN A 403 -20.54 -16.26 4.32
CA ASN A 403 -20.85 -15.23 3.32
C ASN A 403 -20.82 -13.81 3.92
N ILE A 404 -19.75 -13.48 4.64
CA ILE A 404 -19.51 -12.14 5.23
C ILE A 404 -19.62 -11.04 4.16
N ASN A 405 -19.02 -11.25 2.99
CA ASN A 405 -19.05 -10.27 1.90
C ASN A 405 -20.47 -9.92 1.46
N LEU A 406 -21.36 -10.91 1.36
CA LEU A 406 -22.75 -10.67 0.96
C LEU A 406 -23.49 -9.81 1.99
N PHE A 407 -23.21 -10.00 3.28
CA PHE A 407 -23.79 -9.18 4.34
C PHE A 407 -23.35 -7.71 4.18
N PHE A 408 -22.07 -7.49 3.96
CA PHE A 408 -21.53 -6.15 3.73
C PHE A 408 -22.07 -5.51 2.45
N GLN A 409 -22.24 -6.28 1.37
CA GLN A 409 -22.87 -5.79 0.13
C GLN A 409 -24.32 -5.33 0.36
N LYS A 410 -25.07 -5.96 1.25
CA LYS A 410 -26.45 -5.56 1.54
C LYS A 410 -26.57 -4.21 2.24
N ILE A 411 -25.59 -3.86 3.07
CA ILE A 411 -25.61 -2.61 3.86
C ILE A 411 -24.85 -1.51 3.11
N PHE A 412 -23.63 -1.81 2.69
CA PHE A 412 -22.67 -0.82 2.19
C PHE A 412 -22.54 -0.82 0.66
N LYS A 413 -23.23 -1.75 -0.04
CA LYS A 413 -23.08 -1.99 -1.48
C LYS A 413 -21.63 -2.32 -1.89
N LYS A 414 -20.82 -2.78 -0.93
CA LYS A 414 -19.40 -3.08 -1.07
C LYS A 414 -19.04 -4.34 -0.29
N ASN A 415 -18.04 -5.07 -0.77
CA ASN A 415 -17.36 -6.11 -0.01
C ASN A 415 -16.58 -5.49 1.14
N ILE A 416 -16.32 -6.29 2.17
CA ILE A 416 -15.61 -5.81 3.35
C ILE A 416 -14.17 -5.38 3.05
N SER A 417 -13.47 -6.08 2.15
CA SER A 417 -12.13 -5.70 1.72
C SER A 417 -12.14 -4.34 1.02
N GLN A 418 -13.15 -4.06 0.19
CA GLN A 418 -13.30 -2.74 -0.46
C GLN A 418 -13.49 -1.61 0.56
N LEU A 419 -14.23 -1.84 1.65
CA LEU A 419 -14.33 -0.87 2.74
C LEU A 419 -12.98 -0.67 3.44
N ASN A 420 -12.27 -1.76 3.75
CA ASN A 420 -10.95 -1.69 4.41
C ASN A 420 -9.91 -0.95 3.56
N TYR A 421 -9.86 -1.18 2.24
CA TYR A 421 -9.00 -0.39 1.34
C TYR A 421 -9.49 1.04 1.16
N GLY A 422 -10.80 1.28 1.25
CA GLY A 422 -11.36 2.63 1.38
C GLY A 422 -10.77 3.35 2.59
N PHE A 423 -10.88 2.71 3.76
CA PHE A 423 -10.33 3.19 5.03
C PHE A 423 -8.83 3.53 4.92
N PHE A 424 -7.97 2.60 4.46
CA PHE A 424 -6.53 2.85 4.42
C PHE A 424 -6.17 4.07 3.57
N ARG A 425 -6.82 4.24 2.40
CA ARG A 425 -6.52 5.39 1.53
C ARG A 425 -6.95 6.71 2.13
N THR A 426 -8.17 6.77 2.66
CA THR A 426 -8.70 8.00 3.24
C THR A 426 -7.96 8.35 4.54
N PHE A 427 -7.56 7.33 5.32
CA PHE A 427 -6.69 7.49 6.49
C PHE A 427 -5.37 8.15 6.10
N LEU A 428 -4.69 7.63 5.07
CA LEU A 428 -3.42 8.18 4.60
C LEU A 428 -3.59 9.61 4.07
N LYS A 429 -4.69 9.91 3.36
CA LYS A 429 -5.00 11.28 2.92
C LYS A 429 -5.11 12.23 4.11
N SER A 430 -5.98 11.93 5.08
CA SER A 430 -6.18 12.80 6.24
C SER A 430 -4.94 12.92 7.13
N LEU A 431 -4.17 11.84 7.30
CA LEU A 431 -2.89 11.87 8.00
C LEU A 431 -1.93 12.88 7.37
N ASN A 432 -1.75 12.82 6.05
CA ASN A 432 -0.81 13.72 5.37
C ASN A 432 -1.30 15.18 5.37
N SER A 433 -2.60 15.40 5.21
CA SER A 433 -3.17 16.76 5.30
C SER A 433 -3.09 17.35 6.70
N ASN A 434 -3.37 16.57 7.75
CA ASN A 434 -3.16 17.02 9.13
C ASN A 434 -1.67 17.26 9.41
N PHE A 435 -0.78 16.42 8.87
CA PHE A 435 0.65 16.66 9.00
C PHE A 435 1.07 17.99 8.37
N SER A 436 0.60 18.33 7.17
CA SER A 436 0.83 19.65 6.57
C SER A 436 0.35 20.80 7.45
N GLN A 437 -0.83 20.68 8.07
CA GLN A 437 -1.33 21.68 9.03
C GLN A 437 -0.42 21.80 10.27
N ASN A 438 0.09 20.69 10.79
CA ASN A 438 1.03 20.70 11.92
C ASN A 438 2.33 21.41 11.56
N ILE A 439 2.83 21.26 10.33
CA ILE A 439 4.00 22.01 9.83
C ILE A 439 3.72 23.52 9.87
N GLU A 440 2.57 23.94 9.34
CA GLU A 440 2.18 25.35 9.31
C GLU A 440 2.03 25.94 10.72
N GLN A 441 1.46 25.18 11.65
CA GLN A 441 1.31 25.59 13.05
C GLN A 441 2.67 25.77 13.74
N GLU A 442 3.56 24.78 13.64
CA GLU A 442 4.91 24.89 14.24
C GLU A 442 5.73 26.00 13.57
N ASN A 443 5.58 26.23 12.26
CA ASN A 443 6.24 27.35 11.58
C ASN A 443 5.79 28.72 12.10
N LYS A 444 4.51 28.87 12.48
CA LYS A 444 4.03 30.11 13.11
C LYS A 444 4.72 30.34 14.45
N ILE A 445 4.87 29.30 15.26
CA ILE A 445 5.58 29.37 16.55
C ILE A 445 7.06 29.72 16.33
N LEU A 446 7.73 29.04 15.40
CA LEU A 446 9.15 29.24 15.13
C LEU A 446 9.47 30.62 14.53
N SER A 447 8.51 31.24 13.86
CA SER A 447 8.68 32.58 13.27
C SER A 447 8.87 33.70 14.29
N GLU A 448 8.65 33.43 15.59
CA GLU A 448 8.94 34.35 16.69
C GLU A 448 10.46 34.58 16.86
N ASP A 449 11.31 33.62 16.44
CA ASP A 449 12.76 33.77 16.40
C ASP A 449 13.26 33.89 14.94
N PRO A 450 13.81 35.05 14.53
CA PRO A 450 14.33 35.25 13.18
C PRO A 450 15.47 34.30 12.77
N GLN A 451 16.14 33.62 13.71
CA GLN A 451 17.16 32.62 13.41
C GLN A 451 16.56 31.31 12.87
N ASN A 452 15.26 31.07 13.11
CA ASN A 452 14.59 29.86 12.70
C ASN A 452 14.05 29.94 11.28
N ALA A 453 14.76 29.30 10.34
CA ALA A 453 14.19 29.04 9.02
C ALA A 453 12.94 28.14 9.11
N PRO A 454 11.89 28.37 8.31
CA PRO A 454 10.67 27.56 8.34
C PRO A 454 10.94 26.13 7.87
N PHE A 455 10.20 25.18 8.45
CA PHE A 455 10.15 23.83 7.96
C PHE A 455 9.31 23.74 6.68
N THR A 456 9.80 22.95 5.73
CA THR A 456 9.00 22.45 4.61
C THR A 456 8.83 20.95 4.79
N PHE A 457 7.86 20.36 4.08
CA PHE A 457 7.65 18.91 4.08
C PHE A 457 8.97 18.16 3.79
N ASN A 458 9.69 18.56 2.74
CA ASN A 458 10.94 17.92 2.33
C ASN A 458 12.03 18.01 3.41
N ILE A 459 12.12 19.12 4.15
CA ILE A 459 13.09 19.27 5.25
C ILE A 459 12.76 18.30 6.39
N ILE A 460 11.48 18.14 6.72
CA ILE A 460 11.09 17.23 7.80
C ILE A 460 11.31 15.77 7.38
N VAL A 461 10.98 15.40 6.14
CA VAL A 461 11.29 14.06 5.62
C VAL A 461 12.79 13.77 5.69
N ASP A 462 13.67 14.72 5.34
CA ASP A 462 15.13 14.59 5.48
C ASP A 462 15.53 14.33 6.94
N HIS A 463 15.03 15.13 7.88
CA HIS A 463 15.30 14.92 9.31
C HIS A 463 14.82 13.56 9.81
N ILE A 464 13.61 13.13 9.42
CA ILE A 464 13.07 11.81 9.80
C ILE A 464 13.93 10.68 9.23
N CYS A 465 14.34 10.77 7.96
CA CYS A 465 15.23 9.77 7.36
C CYS A 465 16.58 9.70 8.10
N ARG A 466 17.15 10.85 8.47
CA ARG A 466 18.41 10.90 9.25
C ARG A 466 18.25 10.38 10.67
N ILE A 467 17.12 10.64 11.32
CA ILE A 467 16.81 10.05 12.62
C ILE A 467 16.74 8.52 12.51
N LEU A 468 16.02 8.00 11.50
CA LEU A 468 15.94 6.56 11.25
C LEU A 468 17.32 5.96 10.97
N TYR A 469 18.20 6.66 10.23
CA TYR A 469 19.59 6.25 10.05
C TYR A 469 20.30 6.06 11.40
N VAL A 470 20.22 7.07 12.28
CA VAL A 470 20.91 7.06 13.58
C VAL A 470 20.34 5.97 14.50
N LEU A 471 19.02 5.77 14.50
CA LEU A 471 18.39 4.66 15.23
C LEU A 471 18.87 3.30 14.71
N ILE A 472 18.87 3.10 13.39
CA ILE A 472 19.32 1.84 12.79
C ILE A 472 20.80 1.60 13.05
N ASP A 473 21.64 2.62 12.88
CA ASP A 473 23.09 2.51 13.11
C ASP A 473 23.38 2.14 14.57
N LYS A 474 22.69 2.78 15.51
CA LYS A 474 22.86 2.54 16.94
C LYS A 474 22.47 1.12 17.35
N ILE A 475 21.33 0.65 16.86
CA ILE A 475 20.71 -0.61 17.29
C ILE A 475 21.26 -1.81 16.52
N PHE A 476 21.39 -1.69 15.20
CA PHE A 476 21.66 -2.84 14.33
C PHE A 476 23.09 -2.90 13.79
N MET A 477 23.79 -1.78 13.63
CA MET A 477 25.07 -1.75 12.90
C MET A 477 26.26 -1.81 13.87
N ARG A 478 26.81 -3.02 14.03
CA ARG A 478 28.05 -3.30 14.79
C ARG A 478 29.06 -4.03 13.91
N SER A 479 30.26 -4.27 14.45
CA SER A 479 31.31 -5.07 13.81
C SER A 479 30.84 -6.48 13.44
N SER A 480 29.93 -7.05 14.22
CA SER A 480 29.32 -8.34 13.95
C SER A 480 27.85 -8.37 14.40
N PRO A 481 27.01 -9.21 13.79
CA PRO A 481 25.62 -9.39 14.24
C PRO A 481 25.54 -9.89 15.69
N GLY A 482 26.53 -10.64 16.15
CA GLY A 482 26.62 -11.10 17.55
C GLY A 482 26.89 -9.97 18.53
N ASP A 483 27.59 -8.92 18.13
CA ASP A 483 27.77 -7.73 18.95
C ASP A 483 26.52 -6.85 18.96
N ALA A 484 25.84 -6.71 17.81
CA ALA A 484 24.56 -6.03 17.74
C ALA A 484 23.49 -6.70 18.62
N SER A 485 23.55 -8.03 18.79
CA SER A 485 22.68 -8.77 19.71
C SER A 485 22.65 -8.19 21.12
N LYS A 486 23.79 -7.74 21.63
CA LYS A 486 23.93 -7.19 22.98
C LYS A 486 23.17 -5.88 23.19
N ASN A 487 22.72 -5.23 22.12
CA ASN A 487 21.87 -4.04 22.19
C ASN A 487 20.42 -4.37 22.56
N PHE A 488 20.00 -5.64 22.50
CA PHE A 488 18.61 -6.06 22.72
C PHE A 488 18.37 -6.65 24.12
N ILE A 489 17.14 -6.52 24.62
CA ILE A 489 16.74 -7.03 25.94
C ILE A 489 16.81 -8.57 25.97
N ASP A 490 16.44 -9.24 24.86
CA ASP A 490 16.51 -10.70 24.72
C ASP A 490 17.48 -11.13 23.59
N PRO A 491 18.80 -11.11 23.88
CA PRO A 491 19.83 -11.45 22.89
C PRO A 491 19.97 -12.95 22.62
N ARG A 492 19.43 -13.81 23.50
CA ARG A 492 19.66 -15.27 23.46
C ARG A 492 18.54 -16.05 22.78
N SER A 493 17.34 -15.46 22.66
CA SER A 493 16.22 -16.10 21.99
C SER A 493 15.84 -15.35 20.69
N ARG A 494 15.24 -14.16 20.82
CA ARG A 494 14.65 -13.44 19.69
C ARG A 494 15.71 -12.75 18.83
N TYR A 495 16.70 -12.12 19.47
CA TYR A 495 17.71 -11.28 18.82
C TYR A 495 19.09 -11.93 18.76
N ILE A 496 19.16 -13.22 18.41
CA ILE A 496 20.44 -13.88 18.10
C ILE A 496 21.07 -13.32 16.81
N GLY A 497 22.39 -13.42 16.66
CA GLY A 497 23.13 -12.79 15.57
C GLY A 497 22.58 -13.05 14.16
N LYS A 498 22.20 -14.29 13.83
CA LYS A 498 21.60 -14.61 12.52
C LYS A 498 20.24 -13.95 12.29
N ASN A 499 19.44 -13.78 13.34
CA ASN A 499 18.15 -13.10 13.25
C ASN A 499 18.35 -11.59 13.06
N ILE A 500 19.36 -11.00 13.71
CA ILE A 500 19.72 -9.60 13.49
C ILE A 500 20.19 -9.36 12.06
N ALA A 501 21.07 -10.22 11.56
CA ALA A 501 21.50 -10.15 10.16
C ALA A 501 20.29 -10.20 9.22
N LEU A 502 19.34 -11.12 9.47
CA LEU A 502 18.09 -11.19 8.71
C LEU A 502 17.25 -9.91 8.84
N ARG A 503 17.09 -9.35 10.05
CA ARG A 503 16.34 -8.08 10.23
C ARG A 503 16.99 -6.91 9.49
N VAL A 504 18.32 -6.88 9.44
CA VAL A 504 19.05 -5.88 8.64
C VAL A 504 18.82 -6.10 7.14
N LEU A 505 18.82 -7.34 6.66
CA LEU A 505 18.47 -7.65 5.27
C LEU A 505 17.03 -7.21 4.94
N GLU A 506 16.09 -7.42 5.85
CA GLU A 506 14.67 -7.05 5.70
C GLU A 506 14.45 -5.54 5.61
N LEU A 507 15.31 -4.68 6.18
CA LEU A 507 15.26 -3.23 5.95
C LEU A 507 15.24 -2.91 4.45
N PHE A 508 16.03 -3.65 3.65
CA PHE A 508 16.13 -3.44 2.21
C PHE A 508 15.00 -4.08 1.40
N VAL A 509 14.18 -4.95 2.02
CA VAL A 509 12.97 -5.51 1.42
C VAL A 509 11.85 -4.48 1.37
N PHE A 510 11.82 -3.52 2.31
CA PHE A 510 10.86 -2.40 2.27
C PHE A 510 10.97 -1.52 1.02
N GLN A 511 12.07 -1.61 0.25
CA GLN A 511 12.17 -0.95 -1.05
C GLN A 511 11.22 -1.56 -2.11
N ASP A 512 10.80 -2.81 -1.92
CA ASP A 512 9.91 -3.55 -2.81
C ASP A 512 8.52 -3.78 -2.19
N ILE A 513 8.48 -3.96 -0.86
CA ILE A 513 7.29 -4.33 -0.10
C ILE A 513 7.18 -3.36 1.09
N ASN A 514 6.70 -2.13 0.82
CA ASN A 514 6.73 -1.01 1.79
C ASN A 514 5.53 -0.95 2.74
N TYR A 515 5.01 -2.11 3.14
CA TYR A 515 3.93 -2.27 4.10
C TYR A 515 4.33 -3.23 5.21
N SER A 516 3.49 -3.39 6.24
CA SER A 516 3.77 -4.22 7.43
C SER A 516 4.40 -5.58 7.10
N ASP A 517 5.49 -5.92 7.80
CA ASP A 517 6.20 -7.19 7.64
C ASP A 517 5.34 -8.41 8.03
N ASP A 518 4.28 -8.20 8.83
CA ASP A 518 3.30 -9.23 9.17
C ASP A 518 2.44 -9.65 7.97
N VAL A 519 2.32 -8.80 6.94
CA VAL A 519 1.52 -9.05 5.73
C VAL A 519 2.36 -9.71 4.62
N TRP A 520 3.68 -9.57 4.67
CA TRP A 520 4.58 -10.08 3.63
C TRP A 520 4.41 -11.58 3.34
N PRO A 521 4.26 -12.48 4.34
CA PRO A 521 4.12 -13.91 4.09
C PRO A 521 2.92 -14.21 3.18
N ASP A 522 1.73 -13.75 3.56
CA ASP A 522 0.48 -13.96 2.82
C ASP A 522 0.54 -13.28 1.44
N TYR A 523 1.14 -12.09 1.35
CA TYR A 523 1.31 -11.38 0.09
C TYR A 523 2.18 -12.16 -0.90
N ILE A 524 3.36 -12.60 -0.48
CA ILE A 524 4.31 -13.32 -1.35
C ILE A 524 3.74 -14.69 -1.77
N ILE A 525 3.07 -15.40 -0.85
CA ILE A 525 2.38 -16.65 -1.18
C ILE A 525 1.29 -16.42 -2.22
N SER A 526 0.48 -15.38 -2.04
CA SER A 526 -0.62 -15.04 -2.93
C SER A 526 -0.15 -14.63 -4.33
N LEU A 527 0.95 -13.87 -4.43
CA LEU A 527 1.59 -13.57 -5.72
C LEU A 527 2.01 -14.83 -6.49
N ASN A 528 2.39 -15.89 -5.77
CA ASN A 528 2.86 -17.15 -6.34
C ASN A 528 1.79 -18.27 -6.30
N ARG A 529 0.52 -17.92 -6.07
CA ARG A 529 -0.57 -18.90 -5.84
C ARG A 529 -0.69 -19.96 -6.93
N GLY A 530 -0.57 -19.58 -8.20
CA GLY A 530 -0.68 -20.50 -9.33
C GLY A 530 0.44 -21.54 -9.32
N GLN A 531 1.69 -21.05 -9.27
CA GLN A 531 2.87 -21.93 -9.20
C GLN A 531 2.86 -22.84 -7.96
N LEU A 532 2.31 -22.36 -6.84
CA LEU A 532 2.19 -23.16 -5.63
C LEU A 532 1.17 -24.29 -5.81
N LYS A 533 -0.01 -24.00 -6.36
CA LYS A 533 -1.05 -25.02 -6.61
C LYS A 533 -0.51 -26.10 -7.54
N ASP A 534 0.07 -25.74 -8.67
CA ASP A 534 0.68 -26.68 -9.64
C ASP A 534 1.72 -27.58 -8.96
N LYS A 535 2.54 -27.03 -8.06
CA LYS A 535 3.54 -27.79 -7.31
C LYS A 535 2.95 -28.77 -6.30
N LEU A 536 1.77 -28.48 -5.74
CA LEU A 536 1.12 -29.28 -4.71
C LEU A 536 0.14 -30.32 -5.26
N GLU A 537 -0.29 -30.16 -6.52
CA GLU A 537 -1.14 -31.15 -7.21
C GLU A 537 -0.52 -32.56 -7.17
N LYS A 538 0.80 -32.68 -7.34
CA LYS A 538 1.52 -33.96 -7.26
C LYS A 538 1.44 -34.66 -5.89
N PHE A 539 1.04 -33.93 -4.85
CA PHE A 539 0.85 -34.44 -3.50
C PHE A 539 -0.65 -34.63 -3.15
N ASN A 540 -1.55 -34.40 -4.10
CA ASN A 540 -3.01 -34.37 -3.87
C ASN A 540 -3.42 -33.40 -2.76
N VAL A 541 -2.68 -32.29 -2.61
CA VAL A 541 -2.95 -31.26 -1.60
C VAL A 541 -3.64 -30.07 -2.26
N THR A 542 -4.83 -29.72 -1.77
CA THR A 542 -5.57 -28.52 -2.21
C THR A 542 -5.56 -27.46 -1.13
N ILE A 543 -5.20 -26.24 -1.49
CA ILE A 543 -5.21 -25.09 -0.58
C ILE A 543 -6.48 -24.25 -0.82
N PRO A 544 -7.29 -23.96 0.22
CA PRO A 544 -8.50 -23.14 0.08
C PRO A 544 -8.20 -21.72 -0.43
N GLU A 545 -9.01 -21.20 -1.35
CA GLU A 545 -8.83 -19.84 -1.91
C GLU A 545 -8.79 -18.73 -0.85
N LYS A 546 -9.55 -18.88 0.23
CA LYS A 546 -9.61 -17.93 1.35
C LYS A 546 -8.28 -17.70 2.09
N GLN A 547 -7.25 -18.49 1.79
CA GLN A 547 -5.89 -18.31 2.32
C GLN A 547 -5.03 -17.41 1.44
N PHE A 548 -5.53 -16.98 0.28
CA PHE A 548 -4.82 -16.11 -0.64
C PHE A 548 -5.57 -14.79 -0.81
N TYR A 549 -4.81 -13.72 -1.00
CA TYR A 549 -5.38 -12.47 -1.47
C TYR A 549 -5.95 -12.67 -2.87
N THR A 550 -7.06 -11.99 -3.14
CA THR A 550 -7.55 -11.87 -4.50
C THR A 550 -6.61 -11.00 -5.34
N VAL A 551 -6.78 -10.99 -6.66
CA VAL A 551 -5.92 -10.16 -7.51
C VAL A 551 -6.20 -8.68 -7.26
N GLU A 552 -7.47 -8.32 -7.03
CA GLU A 552 -7.90 -6.99 -6.64
C GLU A 552 -7.15 -6.54 -5.38
N GLU A 553 -7.13 -7.37 -4.35
CA GLU A 553 -6.49 -7.06 -3.07
C GLU A 553 -4.96 -6.89 -3.22
N LEU A 554 -4.30 -7.76 -3.99
CA LEU A 554 -2.87 -7.63 -4.28
C LEU A 554 -2.53 -6.31 -4.99
N ILE A 555 -3.38 -5.90 -5.93
CA ILE A 555 -3.23 -4.60 -6.60
C ILE A 555 -3.46 -3.47 -5.60
N GLN A 556 -4.53 -3.53 -4.80
CA GLN A 556 -4.87 -2.49 -3.82
C GLN A 556 -3.76 -2.30 -2.78
N ILE A 557 -3.18 -3.40 -2.25
CA ILE A 557 -2.01 -3.35 -1.36
C ILE A 557 -0.85 -2.61 -2.04
N MET A 558 -0.49 -3.02 -3.26
CA MET A 558 0.65 -2.47 -3.97
C MET A 558 0.45 -0.98 -4.32
N ILE A 559 -0.75 -0.55 -4.67
CA ILE A 559 -0.99 0.84 -5.09
C ILE A 559 -1.19 1.79 -3.91
N THR A 560 -1.75 1.33 -2.79
CA THR A 560 -2.08 2.17 -1.63
C THR A 560 -0.89 2.98 -1.11
N TYR A 561 0.33 2.42 -1.23
CA TYR A 561 1.57 3.04 -0.75
C TYR A 561 2.38 3.75 -1.84
N ASN A 562 2.17 3.37 -3.10
CA ASN A 562 3.05 3.76 -4.20
C ASN A 562 2.40 4.78 -5.15
N ILE A 563 1.09 4.96 -5.08
CA ILE A 563 0.37 5.87 -5.98
C ILE A 563 -0.53 6.79 -5.18
N HIS A 564 -0.26 8.09 -5.28
CA HIS A 564 -0.98 9.12 -4.56
C HIS A 564 -1.94 9.84 -5.52
N SER A 565 -3.20 9.42 -5.49
CA SER A 565 -4.30 9.98 -6.30
C SER A 565 -5.35 10.65 -5.39
N PHE A 566 -4.91 11.42 -4.41
CA PHE A 566 -5.79 11.93 -3.34
C PHE A 566 -6.63 13.16 -3.71
N SER A 567 -6.43 13.79 -4.87
CA SER A 567 -7.16 15.03 -5.21
C SER A 567 -8.68 14.82 -5.16
N ASP A 568 -9.16 13.68 -5.65
CA ASP A 568 -10.59 13.43 -5.86
C ASP A 568 -11.19 12.45 -4.83
N GLN A 569 -10.37 11.92 -3.91
CA GLN A 569 -10.84 11.01 -2.85
C GLN A 569 -11.38 11.79 -1.65
N PRO A 570 -12.37 11.28 -0.90
CA PRO A 570 -12.80 11.91 0.35
C PRO A 570 -11.70 11.84 1.42
N PHE A 571 -11.73 12.78 2.37
CA PHE A 571 -11.01 12.64 3.62
C PHE A 571 -11.57 11.47 4.44
N PHE A 572 -10.77 10.92 5.36
CA PHE A 572 -11.20 9.87 6.28
C PHE A 572 -12.46 10.26 7.05
N GLU A 573 -12.53 11.52 7.45
CA GLU A 573 -13.65 12.10 8.19
C GLU A 573 -14.95 12.08 7.38
N GLU A 574 -14.89 12.45 6.10
CA GLU A 574 -16.03 12.36 5.19
C GLU A 574 -16.40 10.90 4.89
N TRP A 575 -15.39 10.04 4.69
CA TRP A 575 -15.57 8.62 4.45
C TRP A 575 -16.30 7.93 5.60
N LEU A 576 -15.93 8.24 6.86
CA LEU A 576 -16.64 7.74 8.03
C LEU A 576 -18.14 8.07 7.96
N ILE A 577 -18.48 9.29 7.54
CA ILE A 577 -19.88 9.73 7.47
C ILE A 577 -20.62 9.00 6.35
N TYR A 578 -20.12 9.13 5.11
CA TYR A 578 -20.82 8.67 3.92
C TYR A 578 -20.80 7.16 3.72
N GLU A 579 -19.73 6.49 4.15
CA GLU A 579 -19.54 5.06 3.87
C GLU A 579 -19.85 4.18 5.07
N ILE A 580 -19.89 4.73 6.30
CA ILE A 580 -20.11 3.96 7.53
C ILE A 580 -21.33 4.45 8.29
N ILE A 581 -21.32 5.70 8.75
CA ILE A 581 -22.33 6.22 9.68
C ILE A 581 -23.71 6.25 9.02
N ILE A 582 -23.81 6.84 7.83
CA ILE A 582 -25.10 6.96 7.12
C ILE A 582 -25.68 5.58 6.78
N PRO A 583 -24.95 4.63 6.14
CA PRO A 583 -25.49 3.30 5.85
C PRO A 583 -25.95 2.54 7.10
N LEU A 584 -25.20 2.63 8.20
CA LEU A 584 -25.57 1.96 9.46
C LEU A 584 -26.78 2.63 10.12
N ASN A 585 -26.81 3.97 10.18
CA ASN A 585 -27.95 4.69 10.73
C ASN A 585 -29.22 4.40 9.93
N ASN A 586 -29.14 4.42 8.59
CA ASN A 586 -30.28 4.12 7.73
C ASN A 586 -30.80 2.70 7.99
N LEU A 587 -29.93 1.69 8.07
CA LEU A 587 -30.35 0.33 8.42
C LEU A 587 -31.07 0.29 9.78
N ILE A 588 -30.53 0.98 10.79
CA ILE A 588 -31.11 1.01 12.14
C ILE A 588 -32.51 1.64 12.13
N GLN A 589 -32.66 2.79 11.47
CA GLN A 589 -33.93 3.52 11.38
C GLN A 589 -34.94 2.83 10.47
N ASP A 590 -34.52 2.28 9.33
CA ASP A 590 -35.39 1.57 8.40
C ASP A 590 -36.08 0.38 9.08
N ILE A 591 -35.34 -0.37 9.90
CA ILE A 591 -35.91 -1.47 10.68
C ILE A 591 -36.81 -0.93 11.80
N ARG A 592 -36.38 0.11 12.53
CA ARG A 592 -37.19 0.73 13.61
C ARG A 592 -38.53 1.23 13.10
N ASN A 593 -38.56 1.85 11.92
CA ASN A 593 -39.74 2.45 11.31
C ASN A 593 -40.64 1.43 10.61
N ALA A 594 -40.09 0.28 10.21
CA ALA A 594 -40.84 -0.77 9.52
C ALA A 594 -41.54 -1.77 10.46
N VAL A 595 -41.25 -1.75 11.76
CA VAL A 595 -41.88 -2.62 12.77
C VAL A 595 -42.85 -1.83 13.65
N LYS A 596 -43.91 -2.47 14.11
CA LYS A 596 -44.88 -1.87 15.03
C LYS A 596 -44.31 -1.70 16.43
N ASP A 597 -43.54 -2.69 16.90
CA ASP A 597 -42.88 -2.67 18.20
C ASP A 597 -41.41 -3.09 18.05
N PRO A 598 -40.45 -2.14 18.15
CA PRO A 598 -39.02 -2.44 18.10
C PRO A 598 -38.52 -3.39 19.20
N THR A 599 -39.29 -3.58 20.29
CA THR A 599 -38.96 -4.55 21.35
C THR A 599 -39.39 -5.97 21.01
N ASN A 600 -40.25 -6.15 20.01
CA ASN A 600 -40.68 -7.44 19.50
C ASN A 600 -39.61 -8.04 18.56
N GLU A 601 -38.72 -8.84 19.13
CA GLU A 601 -37.65 -9.53 18.40
C GLU A 601 -38.12 -10.34 17.19
N ILE A 602 -39.34 -10.90 17.22
CA ILE A 602 -39.86 -11.70 16.11
C ILE A 602 -40.14 -10.80 14.90
N GLU A 603 -40.80 -9.66 15.14
CA GLU A 603 -41.13 -8.69 14.09
C GLU A 603 -39.86 -8.08 13.49
N VAL A 604 -38.89 -7.72 14.35
CA VAL A 604 -37.56 -7.22 13.93
C VAL A 604 -36.81 -8.28 13.11
N TYR A 605 -36.79 -9.54 13.57
CA TYR A 605 -36.18 -10.65 12.85
C TYR A 605 -36.79 -10.84 11.45
N GLU A 606 -38.11 -10.80 11.33
CA GLU A 606 -38.81 -10.96 10.06
C GLU A 606 -38.42 -9.85 9.08
N LYS A 607 -38.37 -8.59 9.55
CA LYS A 607 -38.01 -7.44 8.71
C LYS A 607 -36.53 -7.43 8.32
N LEU A 608 -35.63 -7.77 9.25
CA LEU A 608 -34.21 -7.95 8.95
C LEU A 608 -34.00 -9.06 7.90
N SER A 609 -34.73 -10.17 8.06
CA SER A 609 -34.66 -11.30 7.13
C SER A 609 -35.14 -10.89 5.75
N GLU A 610 -36.26 -10.16 5.64
CA GLU A 610 -36.76 -9.64 4.37
C GLU A 610 -35.70 -8.80 3.65
N LEU A 611 -35.06 -7.86 4.35
CA LEU A 611 -34.07 -6.94 3.78
C LEU A 611 -32.78 -7.67 3.37
N LEU A 612 -32.21 -8.47 4.27
CA LEU A 612 -30.91 -9.10 4.05
C LEU A 612 -30.99 -10.33 3.14
N LEU A 613 -32.12 -11.06 3.11
CA LEU A 613 -32.30 -12.23 2.27
C LEU A 613 -32.83 -11.91 0.87
N PHE A 614 -33.24 -10.66 0.61
CA PHE A 614 -33.80 -10.27 -0.68
C PHE A 614 -32.90 -10.72 -1.86
N GLY A 615 -33.45 -11.53 -2.77
CA GLY A 615 -32.73 -12.01 -3.95
C GLY A 615 -31.71 -13.14 -3.71
N ILE A 616 -31.56 -13.64 -2.48
CA ILE A 616 -30.73 -14.82 -2.18
C ILE A 616 -31.54 -16.09 -2.46
N LYS A 617 -30.97 -17.01 -3.25
CA LYS A 617 -31.59 -18.32 -3.57
C LYS A 617 -30.92 -19.52 -2.90
N ASP A 618 -29.67 -19.37 -2.47
CA ASP A 618 -28.91 -20.47 -1.87
C ASP A 618 -29.42 -20.79 -0.45
N GLU A 619 -29.97 -22.00 -0.27
CA GLU A 619 -30.62 -22.41 0.99
C GLU A 619 -29.67 -22.37 2.19
N LYS A 620 -28.39 -22.69 1.97
CA LYS A 620 -27.38 -22.68 3.04
C LYS A 620 -27.08 -21.26 3.50
N THR A 621 -26.93 -20.34 2.56
CA THR A 621 -26.77 -18.91 2.82
C THR A 621 -27.99 -18.35 3.52
N ILE A 622 -29.20 -18.73 3.09
CA ILE A 622 -30.45 -18.32 3.74
C ILE A 622 -30.47 -18.77 5.20
N LYS A 623 -30.11 -20.03 5.48
CA LYS A 623 -30.05 -20.56 6.85
C LYS A 623 -29.06 -19.80 7.72
N ASP A 624 -27.85 -19.56 7.21
CA ASP A 624 -26.81 -18.81 7.93
C ASP A 624 -27.27 -17.36 8.22
N PHE A 625 -27.90 -16.70 7.25
CA PHE A 625 -28.38 -15.33 7.40
C PHE A 625 -29.58 -15.23 8.35
N LYS A 626 -30.52 -16.18 8.33
CA LYS A 626 -31.60 -16.23 9.33
C LYS A 626 -31.06 -16.31 10.76
N PHE A 627 -30.02 -17.12 10.98
CA PHE A 627 -29.36 -17.18 12.28
C PHE A 627 -28.73 -15.83 12.68
N ILE A 628 -28.10 -15.12 11.74
CA ILE A 628 -27.58 -13.76 11.97
C ILE A 628 -28.71 -12.79 12.32
N CYS A 629 -29.78 -12.75 11.52
CA CYS A 629 -30.93 -11.87 11.75
C CYS A 629 -31.55 -12.10 13.13
N GLN A 630 -31.63 -13.36 13.56
CA GLN A 630 -32.15 -13.72 14.88
C GLN A 630 -31.24 -13.18 16.01
N ASN A 631 -29.92 -13.30 15.87
CA ASN A 631 -28.98 -12.75 16.84
C ASN A 631 -28.99 -11.22 16.86
N PHE A 632 -29.30 -10.57 15.73
CA PHE A 632 -29.31 -9.11 15.63
C PHE A 632 -30.62 -8.50 16.10
N ALA A 633 -31.73 -9.25 16.06
CA ALA A 633 -33.04 -8.74 16.45
C ALA A 633 -33.05 -8.18 17.88
N SER A 634 -32.27 -8.75 18.80
CA SER A 634 -32.19 -8.28 20.19
C SER A 634 -31.56 -6.89 20.34
N PHE A 635 -30.83 -6.40 19.32
CA PHE A 635 -30.27 -5.04 19.34
C PHE A 635 -31.36 -3.97 19.46
N TRP A 636 -32.47 -4.12 18.72
CA TRP A 636 -33.54 -3.13 18.67
C TRP A 636 -34.31 -2.96 19.99
N LYS A 637 -34.19 -3.90 20.94
CA LYS A 637 -34.75 -3.75 22.29
C LYS A 637 -34.15 -2.61 23.10
N ASN A 638 -32.89 -2.25 22.83
CA ASN A 638 -32.11 -1.33 23.65
C ASN A 638 -31.77 -0.02 22.92
N ILE A 639 -32.38 0.23 21.76
CA ILE A 639 -32.14 1.46 20.99
C ILE A 639 -32.72 2.66 21.74
N GLU A 640 -31.90 3.70 21.90
CA GLU A 640 -32.31 5.00 22.43
C GLU A 640 -32.95 5.89 21.36
#